data_AF-A0A6P9BFY3-F1
#
_entry.id   AF-A0A6P9BFY3-F1
#
_cell.length_a   1.000
_cell.length_b   1.000
_cell.length_c   1.000
_cell.angle_alpha   90.00
_cell.angle_beta   90.00
_cell.angle_gamma   90.00
#
_symmetry.space_group_name_H-M   'P 1'
#
loop_
_entity.id
_entity.type
_entity.pdbx_description
1 polymer ?
#
loop_
_entity_poly.entity_id
_entity_poly.type
_entity_poly.pdbx_seq_one_letter_code
_entity_poly.pdbx_strand_id
1 'polypeptide(L)'
;MSLAGTRASSSTGSAVNRKTYSGSTEEAGKFHYAWVKSLSRLLYHQTKHRERKHFCECCLHCYTREDLLKDHKPYCHGIGQMVVKEVMPEEGKNKFFFQNHQKQLPFPYVIYADTEALITKINGSKPNTTKSNIQKTQEHEACGYAYIVVRCDGQTESPVIIRRPNAAKDFLNSLLEEVNKIKLELAKSHPMNQDNKQAHKTATICHVCQKPLDGKIVRDHCHTTGKYRGAAHNDCNLKLRQQSRNPVIPVVFHNLRDYDSHLLMQAISKVKGHKITCIPNNTEKYISFSLGPLRFIDSAQFLLASLDKLVSANKSEDFQIMARFESSREKRELLLRKGVYPYEYMDSWERFTESQLPPKEAFYSKLTDEHVSEADYIHAQKVWDTFGCQTLGDYHDLYLTTDVLLLADIFETFRKTCMQQYGLDPAHYYSSPGLSWDALLKKTGVELDLFTDHDQHLFIEKGKRGGISMVSKRYARANNLMVEGHDCSKPNIYIMYLDANNLYGWAMSQPLPTGGFQWENDLQSVEKTIVNHPVDSPEGYILEVDLEYPVELHDMHNAYPLAPERMVVQEKWMSEYQHKLIGKGMASTEVEKLVPNLRDKEHYVLHYRNLQLYLSLGMRLKKIHRALRFKQSPWMEPYIRMNTDLRKKASSDFEEDLYKLMNNSVFGKTIENLRKRVNVKLVRANEEKKLWSLIASPAFAQANIFDDDLVAIQVHKSHLVLNRPIYVGMSILDLSKYLMYDFYYNKMKAQYGECCQLLYTDTDSLLLEIQTENVYEDMITQADLYDTSNYPKDHSLHSITNKKVLGKMKDECAGVAIAEYVGLHPKMYSILEAGGPEAKNIKKAQGVKKSVVKKHIHHEHYKEALFSNRTFGHCTYVLRAERHHIYGQYLNKVTLSPYDSKRWIAEDRVNTLAYGHKDARGQQYLARSG
;
A
#
# COMPACT_ATOMS: atom_id res chain seq x y z
N MET A 1 7.87 -15.62 -36.96
CA MET A 1 7.26 -15.70 -38.32
C MET A 1 5.75 -15.79 -38.15
N SER A 2 5.01 -14.96 -38.89
CA SER A 2 3.54 -14.86 -38.85
C SER A 2 2.85 -16.07 -39.49
N LEU A 3 1.62 -16.39 -39.09
CA LEU A 3 0.46 -16.52 -40.00
C LEU A 3 -0.85 -16.85 -39.26
N ALA A 4 -1.88 -16.06 -39.60
CA ALA A 4 -3.31 -16.34 -39.77
C ALA A 4 -4.07 -17.24 -38.78
N GLY A 5 -5.05 -16.64 -38.09
CA GLY A 5 -6.11 -17.34 -37.36
C GLY A 5 -7.39 -17.48 -38.20
N THR A 6 -7.88 -18.70 -38.31
CA THR A 6 -9.23 -19.03 -38.76
C THR A 6 -10.07 -19.46 -37.55
N ARG A 7 -11.24 -18.83 -37.39
CA ARG A 7 -12.25 -19.14 -36.37
C ARG A 7 -12.93 -20.48 -36.70
N ALA A 8 -13.05 -21.34 -35.69
CA ALA A 8 -14.01 -22.44 -35.66
C ALA A 8 -14.76 -22.44 -34.30
N SER A 9 -16.02 -22.82 -34.39
CA SER A 9 -17.13 -22.61 -33.48
C SER A 9 -17.13 -23.47 -32.21
N SER A 10 -17.89 -22.97 -31.24
CA SER A 10 -18.18 -23.47 -29.90
C SER A 10 -18.79 -24.87 -29.84
N SER A 11 -18.29 -25.70 -28.92
CA SER A 11 -19.11 -26.65 -28.17
C SER A 11 -18.55 -26.83 -26.75
N THR A 12 -19.46 -26.94 -25.80
CA THR A 12 -19.28 -26.90 -24.36
C THR A 12 -18.60 -28.17 -23.80
N GLY A 13 -17.47 -28.02 -23.13
CA GLY A 13 -16.82 -29.08 -22.35
C GLY A 13 -15.64 -28.54 -21.55
N SER A 14 -15.64 -28.73 -20.23
CA SER A 14 -14.59 -28.30 -19.31
C SER A 14 -13.28 -29.05 -19.58
N ALA A 15 -12.37 -28.43 -20.33
CA ALA A 15 -11.01 -28.93 -20.53
C ALA A 15 -10.07 -28.35 -19.47
N VAL A 16 -9.58 -29.21 -18.58
CA VAL A 16 -8.44 -28.90 -17.71
C VAL A 16 -7.20 -28.79 -18.61
N ASN A 17 -6.56 -27.61 -18.60
CA ASN A 17 -5.31 -27.20 -19.25
C ASN A 17 -4.56 -28.28 -20.07
N ARG A 18 -4.73 -28.23 -21.40
CA ARG A 18 -3.75 -28.78 -22.36
C ARG A 18 -2.67 -27.72 -22.62
N LYS A 19 -1.49 -27.87 -22.02
CA LYS A 19 -0.24 -27.33 -22.59
C LYS A 19 0.35 -28.43 -23.48
N THR A 20 0.20 -28.29 -24.80
CA THR A 20 0.96 -29.09 -25.77
C THR A 20 2.40 -28.59 -25.79
N TYR A 21 3.33 -29.35 -25.23
CA TYR A 21 4.76 -29.20 -25.47
C TYR A 21 5.08 -29.79 -26.84
N SER A 22 5.43 -28.94 -27.80
CA SER A 22 6.12 -29.36 -29.02
C SER A 22 7.62 -29.14 -28.82
N GLY A 23 8.31 -30.18 -28.34
CA GLY A 23 9.76 -30.21 -28.22
C GLY A 23 10.21 -31.65 -28.42
N SER A 24 10.75 -31.93 -29.60
CA SER A 24 11.37 -33.19 -29.97
C SER A 24 12.62 -33.45 -29.12
N THR A 25 12.64 -34.54 -28.36
CA THR A 25 13.82 -35.37 -28.09
C THR A 25 13.32 -36.73 -27.62
N GLU A 26 13.82 -37.77 -28.29
CA GLU A 26 13.44 -39.16 -28.10
C GLU A 26 13.97 -39.70 -26.77
N GLU A 27 13.10 -39.74 -25.76
CA GLU A 27 12.99 -40.79 -24.76
C GLU A 27 11.65 -40.57 -24.04
N ALA A 28 10.57 -41.01 -24.69
CA ALA A 28 9.21 -40.79 -24.24
C ALA A 28 8.91 -41.63 -22.99
N GLY A 29 9.13 -41.05 -21.81
CA GLY A 29 8.50 -41.53 -20.59
C GLY A 29 6.99 -41.67 -20.80
N LYS A 30 6.44 -42.88 -20.64
CA LYS A 30 5.00 -43.14 -20.74
C LYS A 30 4.28 -42.39 -19.62
N PHE A 31 3.78 -41.19 -19.89
CA PHE A 31 2.88 -40.49 -18.97
C PHE A 31 1.50 -41.15 -19.05
N HIS A 32 1.09 -41.82 -17.96
CA HIS A 32 -0.26 -42.34 -17.82
C HIS A 32 -1.19 -41.22 -17.33
N TYR A 33 -2.09 -40.77 -18.19
CA TYR A 33 -3.19 -39.89 -17.80
C TYR A 33 -4.41 -40.75 -17.43
N ALA A 34 -4.92 -40.57 -16.21
CA ALA A 34 -6.15 -41.22 -15.75
C ALA A 34 -7.32 -40.22 -15.86
N TRP A 35 -8.36 -40.58 -16.62
CA TRP A 35 -9.56 -39.76 -16.73
C TRP A 35 -10.44 -39.90 -15.48
N VAL A 36 -10.59 -38.80 -14.73
CA VAL A 36 -11.50 -38.73 -13.59
C VAL A 36 -12.90 -38.40 -14.08
N LYS A 37 -13.76 -39.42 -14.18
CA LYS A 37 -15.18 -39.26 -14.60
C LYS A 37 -16.03 -38.49 -13.58
N SER A 38 -15.65 -38.51 -12.31
CA SER A 38 -16.35 -37.79 -11.25
C SER A 38 -15.39 -37.42 -10.12
N LEU A 39 -15.10 -36.12 -10.01
CA LEU A 39 -14.24 -35.58 -8.94
C LEU A 39 -14.81 -35.89 -7.55
N SER A 40 -16.13 -35.75 -7.37
CA SER A 40 -16.79 -36.07 -6.11
C SER A 40 -16.65 -37.52 -5.68
N ARG A 41 -16.68 -38.49 -6.63
CA ARG A 41 -16.43 -39.90 -6.30
C ARG A 41 -14.99 -40.12 -5.90
N LEU A 42 -14.04 -39.50 -6.61
CA LEU A 42 -12.62 -39.60 -6.29
C LEU A 42 -12.29 -39.07 -4.89
N LEU A 43 -12.89 -37.94 -4.51
CA LEU A 43 -12.63 -37.26 -3.24
C LEU A 43 -13.59 -37.67 -2.11
N TYR A 44 -14.44 -38.68 -2.33
CA TYR A 44 -15.49 -39.05 -1.39
C TYR A 44 -14.96 -39.36 0.01
N HIS A 45 -13.79 -39.98 0.15
CA HIS A 45 -13.23 -40.35 1.46
C HIS A 45 -12.53 -39.20 2.21
N GLN A 46 -12.44 -37.98 1.64
CA GLN A 46 -11.71 -36.87 2.28
C GLN A 46 -12.43 -36.21 3.46
N THR A 47 -13.73 -36.47 3.66
CA THR A 47 -14.51 -35.91 4.77
C THR A 47 -15.30 -36.99 5.49
N LYS A 48 -15.62 -36.78 6.77
CA LYS A 48 -16.38 -37.74 7.60
C LYS A 48 -17.86 -37.87 7.21
N HIS A 49 -18.38 -36.97 6.37
CA HIS A 49 -19.76 -36.98 5.88
C HIS A 49 -20.03 -38.22 5.01
N ARG A 50 -21.21 -38.85 5.10
CA ARG A 50 -21.52 -40.11 4.40
C ARG A 50 -22.54 -39.98 3.26
N GLU A 51 -23.04 -38.79 2.96
CA GLU A 51 -23.94 -38.57 1.83
C GLU A 51 -23.20 -38.07 0.58
N ARG A 52 -23.95 -37.82 -0.51
CA ARG A 52 -23.43 -37.29 -1.78
C ARG A 52 -22.72 -35.94 -1.53
N LYS A 53 -21.51 -35.81 -2.08
CA LYS A 53 -20.62 -34.65 -1.86
C LYS A 53 -20.44 -33.88 -3.16
N HIS A 54 -20.32 -32.56 -3.05
CA HIS A 54 -20.18 -31.67 -4.19
C HIS A 54 -18.89 -30.86 -4.04
N PHE A 55 -17.86 -31.21 -4.83
CA PHE A 55 -16.57 -30.50 -4.77
C PHE A 55 -16.47 -29.44 -5.85
N CYS A 56 -15.94 -28.27 -5.50
CA CYS A 56 -15.56 -27.29 -6.51
C CYS A 56 -14.28 -27.72 -7.21
N GLU A 57 -14.30 -27.71 -8.54
CA GLU A 57 -13.15 -28.06 -9.39
C GLU A 57 -11.98 -27.07 -9.24
N CYS A 58 -12.25 -25.85 -8.77
CA CYS A 58 -11.26 -24.80 -8.60
C CYS A 58 -10.67 -24.73 -7.18
N CYS A 59 -11.49 -24.68 -6.12
CA CYS A 59 -10.95 -24.57 -4.75
C CYS A 59 -10.87 -25.89 -3.98
N LEU A 60 -11.39 -26.98 -4.56
CA LEU A 60 -11.55 -28.30 -3.91
C LEU A 60 -12.33 -28.26 -2.59
N HIS A 61 -13.09 -27.21 -2.31
CA HIS A 61 -13.99 -27.15 -1.16
C HIS A 61 -15.15 -28.13 -1.36
N CYS A 62 -15.53 -28.81 -0.28
CA CYS A 62 -16.62 -29.78 -0.26
C CYS A 62 -17.89 -29.12 0.26
N TYR A 63 -18.88 -28.98 -0.61
CA TYR A 63 -20.23 -28.55 -0.24
C TYR A 63 -21.10 -29.77 0.05
N THR A 64 -21.93 -29.64 1.08
CA THR A 64 -22.94 -30.64 1.47
C THR A 64 -24.14 -30.64 0.52
N ARG A 65 -24.41 -29.52 -0.17
CA ARG A 65 -25.50 -29.35 -1.15
C ARG A 65 -24.99 -28.86 -2.50
N GLU A 66 -25.69 -29.22 -3.58
CA GLU A 66 -25.32 -28.85 -4.96
C GLU A 66 -25.56 -27.37 -5.28
N ASP A 67 -26.61 -26.78 -4.73
CA ASP A 67 -26.94 -25.36 -4.92
C ASP A 67 -25.86 -24.45 -4.35
N LEU A 68 -25.32 -24.75 -3.16
CA LEU A 68 -24.16 -24.04 -2.60
C LEU A 68 -22.94 -24.07 -3.53
N LEU A 69 -22.69 -25.21 -4.19
CA LEU A 69 -21.62 -25.30 -5.18
C LEU A 69 -21.95 -24.44 -6.42
N LYS A 70 -23.20 -24.43 -6.90
CA LYS A 70 -23.62 -23.60 -8.03
C LYS A 70 -23.47 -22.12 -7.72
N ASP A 71 -23.85 -21.68 -6.53
CA ASP A 71 -23.70 -20.30 -6.07
C ASP A 71 -22.22 -19.92 -5.92
N HIS A 72 -21.37 -20.88 -5.53
CA HIS A 72 -19.94 -20.67 -5.41
C HIS A 72 -19.21 -20.57 -6.76
N LYS A 73 -19.61 -21.35 -7.77
CA LYS A 73 -18.89 -21.46 -9.06
C LYS A 73 -18.62 -20.09 -9.73
N PRO A 74 -19.57 -19.14 -9.81
CA PRO A 74 -19.32 -17.80 -10.34
C PRO A 74 -18.22 -17.02 -9.63
N TYR A 75 -17.99 -17.28 -8.34
CA TYR A 75 -17.02 -16.54 -7.52
C TYR A 75 -15.68 -17.29 -7.36
N CYS A 76 -15.60 -18.54 -7.82
CA CYS A 76 -14.42 -19.39 -7.65
C CYS A 76 -13.72 -19.66 -8.98
N HIS A 77 -12.74 -18.81 -9.29
CA HIS A 77 -11.90 -18.98 -10.47
C HIS A 77 -10.55 -19.65 -10.18
N GLY A 78 -10.39 -20.22 -8.97
CA GLY A 78 -9.08 -20.66 -8.48
C GLY A 78 -8.11 -19.48 -8.32
N ILE A 79 -6.84 -19.76 -8.02
CA ILE A 79 -5.81 -18.71 -7.97
C ILE A 79 -5.13 -18.66 -9.34
N GLY A 80 -5.47 -17.63 -10.14
CA GLY A 80 -4.94 -17.50 -11.50
C GLY A 80 -5.39 -18.66 -12.42
N GLN A 81 -6.65 -19.10 -12.29
CA GLN A 81 -7.21 -20.24 -13.04
C GLN A 81 -6.60 -21.61 -12.68
N MET A 82 -5.89 -21.71 -11.55
CA MET A 82 -5.34 -22.96 -11.02
C MET A 82 -6.09 -23.45 -9.78
N VAL A 83 -6.11 -24.77 -9.61
CA VAL A 83 -6.78 -25.44 -8.49
C VAL A 83 -5.98 -25.24 -7.20
N VAL A 84 -6.60 -24.68 -6.16
CA VAL A 84 -5.95 -24.44 -4.85
C VAL A 84 -6.87 -24.87 -3.73
N LYS A 85 -6.39 -25.72 -2.81
CA LYS A 85 -7.18 -26.11 -1.63
C LYS A 85 -7.24 -24.97 -0.63
N GLU A 86 -8.41 -24.35 -0.49
CA GLU A 86 -8.68 -23.38 0.56
C GLU A 86 -8.99 -24.10 1.89
N VAL A 87 -8.32 -23.66 2.96
CA VAL A 87 -8.42 -24.25 4.29
C VAL A 87 -8.88 -23.19 5.27
N MET A 88 -9.96 -23.48 5.99
CA MET A 88 -10.44 -22.64 7.10
C MET A 88 -9.68 -22.98 8.39
N PRO A 89 -9.48 -22.01 9.30
CA PRO A 89 -9.07 -22.27 10.67
C PRO A 89 -9.88 -23.40 11.35
N GLU A 90 -9.22 -24.20 12.18
CA GLU A 90 -9.88 -25.25 12.97
C GLU A 90 -10.76 -24.64 14.06
N GLU A 91 -11.94 -25.22 14.26
CA GLU A 91 -12.83 -24.88 15.37
C GLU A 91 -12.12 -25.06 16.71
N GLY A 92 -12.27 -24.08 17.61
CA GLY A 92 -11.54 -24.04 18.89
C GLY A 92 -10.09 -23.54 18.79
N LYS A 93 -9.54 -23.36 17.58
CA LYS A 93 -8.20 -22.75 17.33
C LYS A 93 -8.27 -21.55 16.40
N ASN A 94 -9.46 -20.97 16.24
CA ASN A 94 -9.74 -19.84 15.35
C ASN A 94 -9.62 -18.47 16.04
N LYS A 95 -9.08 -18.41 17.27
CA LYS A 95 -8.81 -17.14 17.96
C LYS A 95 -7.57 -16.46 17.41
N PHE A 96 -7.67 -15.17 17.16
CA PHE A 96 -6.60 -14.33 16.65
C PHE A 96 -6.35 -13.15 17.59
N PHE A 97 -5.17 -13.14 18.22
CA PHE A 97 -4.76 -12.19 19.25
C PHE A 97 -3.23 -12.01 19.22
N PHE A 98 -2.70 -11.08 20.02
CA PHE A 98 -1.25 -10.85 20.09
C PHE A 98 -0.51 -12.05 20.69
N GLN A 99 0.37 -12.68 19.90
CA GLN A 99 1.17 -13.84 20.32
C GLN A 99 2.69 -13.61 20.21
N ASN A 100 3.11 -12.54 19.53
CA ASN A 100 4.50 -12.29 19.15
C ASN A 100 5.33 -11.63 20.26
N HIS A 101 5.30 -12.20 21.47
CA HIS A 101 5.97 -11.62 22.64
C HIS A 101 7.49 -11.47 22.46
N GLN A 102 8.13 -12.33 21.68
CA GLN A 102 9.56 -12.28 21.37
C GLN A 102 10.00 -10.99 20.67
N LYS A 103 9.09 -10.34 19.94
CA LYS A 103 9.38 -9.09 19.21
C LYS A 103 9.41 -7.86 20.12
N GLN A 104 9.08 -8.04 21.40
CA GLN A 104 9.26 -7.02 22.44
C GLN A 104 10.73 -6.87 22.84
N LEU A 105 11.60 -7.81 22.43
CA LEU A 105 13.03 -7.69 22.66
C LEU A 105 13.71 -7.02 21.48
N PRO A 106 14.60 -6.02 21.72
CA PRO A 106 15.41 -5.49 20.66
C PRO A 106 16.33 -6.57 20.09
N PHE A 107 16.56 -6.54 18.77
CA PHE A 107 17.62 -7.33 18.16
C PHE A 107 18.97 -6.96 18.78
N PRO A 108 19.79 -7.98 19.17
CA PRO A 108 21.11 -7.72 19.74
C PRO A 108 22.04 -6.92 18.84
N TYR A 109 22.01 -7.20 17.53
CA TYR A 109 22.80 -6.52 16.51
C TYR A 109 21.94 -6.23 15.28
N VAL A 110 22.13 -5.05 14.69
CA VAL A 110 21.55 -4.63 13.41
C VAL A 110 22.67 -4.05 12.56
N ILE A 111 22.68 -4.39 11.27
CA ILE A 111 23.63 -3.85 10.30
C ILE A 111 22.90 -2.84 9.43
N TYR A 112 23.46 -1.65 9.27
CA TYR A 112 22.99 -0.65 8.31
C TYR A 112 23.97 -0.59 7.16
N ALA A 113 23.48 -0.59 5.93
CA ALA A 113 24.34 -0.68 4.76
C ALA A 113 23.75 0.07 3.57
N ASP A 114 24.63 0.43 2.65
CA ASP A 114 24.29 1.03 1.37
C ASP A 114 25.31 0.59 0.31
N THR A 115 24.89 0.57 -0.96
CA THR A 115 25.78 0.30 -2.09
C THR A 115 25.70 1.42 -3.11
N GLU A 116 26.83 1.72 -3.76
CA GLU A 116 26.86 2.68 -4.85
C GLU A 116 27.34 2.02 -6.14
N ALA A 117 26.94 2.62 -7.26
CA ALA A 117 27.15 2.05 -8.58
C ALA A 117 27.78 3.05 -9.56
N LEU A 118 28.65 2.54 -10.43
CA LEU A 118 29.07 3.24 -11.64
C LEU A 118 27.93 3.16 -12.68
N ILE A 119 27.76 4.25 -13.44
CA ILE A 119 26.73 4.37 -14.47
C ILE A 119 27.39 4.27 -15.85
N THR A 120 27.44 3.07 -16.43
CA THR A 120 28.08 2.83 -17.73
C THR A 120 27.11 3.10 -18.88
N LYS A 121 27.52 3.89 -19.88
CA LYS A 121 26.67 4.28 -21.01
C LYS A 121 26.49 3.13 -22.00
N ILE A 122 25.26 2.95 -22.50
CA ILE A 122 24.91 2.01 -23.58
C ILE A 122 24.64 2.82 -24.86
N ASN A 123 25.32 2.46 -25.95
CA ASN A 123 25.06 3.07 -27.27
C ASN A 123 23.76 2.49 -27.88
N GLY A 124 22.71 3.32 -28.00
CA GLY A 124 21.41 2.92 -28.55
C GLY A 124 20.81 3.92 -29.54
N SER A 125 19.94 3.45 -30.44
CA SER A 125 19.29 4.21 -31.51
C SER A 125 18.17 5.14 -31.03
N LYS A 126 17.97 6.29 -31.72
CA LYS A 126 17.06 7.39 -31.35
C LYS A 126 15.59 6.96 -31.14
N PRO A 127 14.86 7.60 -30.22
CA PRO A 127 13.48 7.23 -29.91
C PRO A 127 12.50 7.67 -31.00
N ASN A 128 11.44 6.88 -31.21
CA ASN A 128 10.32 7.22 -32.08
C ASN A 128 9.27 8.02 -31.28
N THR A 129 8.92 9.21 -31.75
CA THR A 129 8.06 10.18 -31.04
C THR A 129 6.58 9.85 -31.08
N THR A 130 6.15 8.91 -31.92
CA THR A 130 4.70 8.66 -32.20
C THR A 130 4.13 7.39 -31.57
N LYS A 131 4.96 6.53 -30.96
CA LYS A 131 4.52 5.29 -30.30
C LYS A 131 5.25 5.08 -28.96
N SER A 132 4.69 4.24 -28.09
CA SER A 132 5.39 3.78 -26.88
C SER A 132 6.64 3.00 -27.30
N ASN A 133 7.81 3.55 -27.02
CA ASN A 133 9.09 2.89 -27.22
C ASN A 133 9.89 2.91 -25.91
N ILE A 134 10.80 1.94 -25.75
CA ILE A 134 11.72 1.81 -24.63
C ILE A 134 13.14 1.84 -25.21
N GLN A 135 13.97 2.76 -24.72
CA GLN A 135 15.38 2.83 -25.11
C GLN A 135 16.25 2.76 -23.85
N LYS A 136 17.11 1.74 -23.75
CA LYS A 136 18.13 1.63 -22.70
C LYS A 136 19.29 2.57 -23.01
N THR A 137 19.77 3.30 -22.00
CA THR A 137 20.83 4.33 -22.17
C THR A 137 22.03 4.12 -21.26
N GLN A 138 21.86 3.45 -20.13
CA GLN A 138 22.93 3.15 -19.20
C GLN A 138 22.65 1.89 -18.39
N GLU A 139 23.70 1.26 -17.89
CA GLU A 139 23.68 0.12 -16.96
C GLU A 139 24.39 0.51 -15.66
N HIS A 140 23.95 -0.06 -14.54
CA HIS A 140 24.51 0.23 -13.23
C HIS A 140 25.29 -0.98 -12.71
N GLU A 141 26.54 -0.77 -12.30
CA GLU A 141 27.40 -1.79 -11.72
C GLU A 141 27.89 -1.35 -10.33
N ALA A 142 27.71 -2.19 -9.31
CA ALA A 142 28.15 -1.89 -7.95
C ALA A 142 29.67 -1.63 -7.90
N CYS A 143 30.07 -0.46 -7.41
CA CYS A 143 31.47 -0.02 -7.34
C CYS A 143 31.96 0.17 -5.90
N GLY A 144 31.05 0.37 -4.95
CA GLY A 144 31.39 0.52 -3.54
C GLY A 144 30.26 0.08 -2.64
N TYR A 145 30.60 -0.23 -1.39
CA TYR A 145 29.64 -0.47 -0.32
C TYR A 145 30.17 0.09 0.99
N ALA A 146 29.24 0.48 1.85
CA ALA A 146 29.54 0.75 3.25
C ALA A 146 28.54 0.03 4.16
N TYR A 147 28.98 -0.27 5.38
CA TYR A 147 28.08 -0.71 6.44
C TYR A 147 28.60 -0.36 7.84
N ILE A 148 27.68 -0.32 8.80
CA ILE A 148 27.98 -0.18 10.23
C ILE A 148 27.18 -1.21 11.02
N VAL A 149 27.83 -1.81 12.02
CA VAL A 149 27.21 -2.75 12.96
C VAL A 149 26.83 -2.01 14.24
N VAL A 150 25.55 -2.08 14.62
CA VAL A 150 25.01 -1.41 15.81
C VAL A 150 24.46 -2.45 16.78
N ARG A 151 24.95 -2.41 18.03
CA ARG A 151 24.49 -3.28 19.11
C ARG A 151 23.29 -2.68 19.84
N CYS A 152 22.49 -3.51 20.51
CA CYS A 152 21.25 -3.10 21.18
C CYS A 152 21.39 -2.06 22.31
N ASP A 153 22.59 -1.83 22.84
CA ASP A 153 22.92 -0.77 23.79
C ASP A 153 23.41 0.52 23.11
N GLY A 154 23.37 0.54 21.78
CA GLY A 154 23.81 1.61 20.94
C GLY A 154 25.31 1.60 20.67
N GLN A 155 26.11 0.67 21.21
CA GLN A 155 27.54 0.60 20.85
C GLN A 155 27.71 0.24 19.36
N THR A 156 28.73 0.82 18.74
CA THR A 156 29.01 0.67 17.31
C THR A 156 30.49 0.42 17.09
N GLU A 157 30.81 -0.40 16.09
CA GLU A 157 32.15 -0.46 15.52
C GLU A 157 32.34 0.65 14.48
N SER A 158 33.59 0.91 14.07
CA SER A 158 33.86 1.85 12.98
C SER A 158 33.16 1.40 11.69
N PRO A 159 32.60 2.32 10.89
CA PRO A 159 32.03 1.98 9.58
C PRO A 159 33.06 1.30 8.68
N VAL A 160 32.62 0.27 7.97
CA VAL A 160 33.41 -0.37 6.92
C VAL A 160 33.04 0.29 5.60
N ILE A 161 34.02 0.80 4.87
CA ILE A 161 33.86 1.41 3.55
C ILE A 161 34.84 0.74 2.58
N ILE A 162 34.34 0.18 1.49
CA ILE A 162 35.14 -0.52 0.49
C ILE A 162 34.67 -0.16 -0.91
N ARG A 163 35.60 0.30 -1.74
CA ARG A 163 35.42 0.57 -3.16
C ARG A 163 36.34 -0.32 -3.99
N ARG A 164 35.77 -1.14 -4.88
CA ARG A 164 36.48 -2.11 -5.75
C ARG A 164 35.54 -2.77 -6.77
N PRO A 165 36.08 -3.37 -7.85
CA PRO A 165 35.29 -4.21 -8.74
C PRO A 165 34.63 -5.38 -7.98
N ASN A 166 33.45 -5.83 -8.44
CA ASN A 166 32.65 -6.87 -7.78
C ASN A 166 32.22 -6.54 -6.33
N ALA A 167 32.04 -5.25 -6.02
CA ALA A 167 31.69 -4.76 -4.69
C ALA A 167 30.52 -5.53 -4.03
N ALA A 168 29.46 -5.86 -4.78
CA ALA A 168 28.31 -6.59 -4.25
C ALA A 168 28.65 -8.00 -3.71
N LYS A 169 29.59 -8.73 -4.34
CA LYS A 169 30.02 -10.05 -3.88
C LYS A 169 30.87 -9.93 -2.62
N ASP A 170 31.81 -9.01 -2.62
CA ASP A 170 32.70 -8.75 -1.48
C ASP A 170 31.92 -8.25 -0.27
N PHE A 171 30.88 -7.45 -0.49
CA PHE A 171 29.94 -7.04 0.54
C PHE A 171 29.26 -8.24 1.21
N LEU A 172 28.66 -9.15 0.43
CA LEU A 172 27.98 -10.32 0.99
C LEU A 172 28.94 -11.23 1.78
N ASN A 173 30.19 -11.39 1.32
CA ASN A 173 31.21 -12.13 2.07
C ASN A 173 31.59 -11.43 3.38
N SER A 174 31.79 -10.11 3.34
CA SER A 174 32.11 -9.31 4.53
C SER A 174 31.00 -9.41 5.59
N LEU A 175 29.73 -9.35 5.17
CA LEU A 175 28.60 -9.57 6.10
C LEU A 175 28.60 -10.98 6.71
N LEU A 176 29.03 -12.01 5.98
CA LEU A 176 29.13 -13.38 6.52
C LEU A 176 30.30 -13.53 7.51
N GLU A 177 31.36 -12.75 7.36
CA GLU A 177 32.42 -12.64 8.37
C GLU A 177 31.91 -11.95 9.63
N GLU A 178 31.14 -10.86 9.49
CA GLU A 178 30.49 -10.18 10.62
C GLU A 178 29.54 -11.11 11.39
N VAL A 179 28.79 -11.95 10.68
CA VAL A 179 27.96 -13.00 11.30
C VAL A 179 28.77 -13.89 12.22
N ASN A 180 29.99 -14.27 11.83
CA ASN A 180 30.84 -15.14 12.65
C ASN A 180 31.34 -14.42 13.90
N LYS A 181 31.75 -13.15 13.77
CA LYS A 181 32.12 -12.29 14.92
C LYS A 181 30.96 -12.16 15.91
N ILE A 182 29.78 -11.77 15.42
CA ILE A 182 28.57 -11.60 16.24
C ILE A 182 28.18 -12.91 16.94
N LYS A 183 28.28 -14.07 16.27
CA LYS A 183 28.01 -15.37 16.90
C LYS A 183 28.96 -15.67 18.06
N LEU A 184 30.25 -15.37 17.90
CA LEU A 184 31.23 -15.56 18.97
C LEU A 184 30.93 -14.65 20.17
N GLU A 185 30.50 -13.42 19.93
CA GLU A 185 30.10 -12.50 21.01
C GLU A 185 28.82 -12.95 21.73
N LEU A 186 27.79 -13.33 20.98
CA LEU A 186 26.52 -13.81 21.55
C LEU A 186 26.68 -15.13 22.33
N ALA A 187 27.74 -15.88 22.10
CA ALA A 187 28.06 -17.08 22.88
C ALA A 187 28.60 -16.76 24.29
N LYS A 188 29.17 -15.56 24.52
CA LYS A 188 29.83 -15.16 25.78
C LYS A 188 28.86 -14.76 26.93
N SER A 189 27.58 -15.15 26.86
CA SER A 189 26.46 -14.81 27.78
C SER A 189 26.86 -14.07 29.06
N HIS A 190 26.52 -12.78 29.15
CA HIS A 190 26.81 -11.98 30.33
C HIS A 190 25.88 -12.37 31.49
N PRO A 191 26.42 -12.66 32.69
CA PRO A 191 25.59 -12.95 33.86
C PRO A 191 24.78 -11.71 34.26
N MET A 192 23.63 -11.95 34.89
CA MET A 192 22.75 -10.87 35.38
C MET A 192 23.45 -10.02 36.45
N ASN A 193 23.43 -8.69 36.29
CA ASN A 193 23.94 -7.76 37.32
C ASN A 193 23.13 -7.91 38.63
N GLN A 194 23.79 -7.84 39.79
CA GLN A 194 23.16 -8.18 41.08
C GLN A 194 22.11 -7.14 41.58
N ASP A 195 21.97 -6.00 40.91
CA ASP A 195 21.35 -4.78 41.46
C ASP A 195 19.82 -4.74 41.61
N ASN A 196 19.08 -5.82 41.32
CA ASN A 196 17.60 -5.73 41.25
C ASN A 196 16.84 -6.84 41.99
N LYS A 197 17.44 -7.45 43.03
CA LYS A 197 16.77 -8.48 43.87
C LYS A 197 15.47 -7.99 44.49
N GLN A 198 15.40 -6.74 44.92
CA GLN A 198 14.20 -6.17 45.55
C GLN A 198 13.05 -6.00 44.55
N ALA A 199 13.33 -5.43 43.37
CA ALA A 199 12.35 -5.24 42.30
C ALA A 199 11.73 -6.56 41.83
N HIS A 200 12.48 -7.66 41.88
CA HIS A 200 11.96 -9.00 41.60
C HIS A 200 11.02 -9.50 42.70
N LYS A 201 11.39 -9.33 43.98
CA LYS A 201 10.58 -9.79 45.13
C LYS A 201 9.25 -9.07 45.24
N THR A 202 9.21 -7.78 44.88
CA THR A 202 8.00 -6.96 44.96
C THR A 202 7.14 -7.02 43.70
N ALA A 203 7.57 -7.72 42.65
CA ALA A 203 6.84 -7.79 41.39
C ALA A 203 5.58 -8.66 41.53
N THR A 204 4.43 -8.10 41.17
CA THR A 204 3.14 -8.81 41.15
C THR A 204 2.64 -9.11 39.73
N ILE A 205 3.24 -8.50 38.72
CA ILE A 205 2.83 -8.57 37.31
C ILE A 205 4.00 -9.03 36.44
N CYS A 206 3.74 -9.92 35.49
CA CYS A 206 4.73 -10.37 34.52
C CYS A 206 5.03 -9.26 33.52
N HIS A 207 6.29 -8.84 33.41
CA HIS A 207 6.66 -7.76 32.49
C HIS A 207 6.47 -8.10 30.99
N VAL A 208 6.30 -9.39 30.64
CA VAL A 208 6.19 -9.88 29.25
C VAL A 208 4.74 -9.92 28.76
N CYS A 209 3.84 -10.49 29.56
CA CYS A 209 2.44 -10.71 29.20
C CYS A 209 1.49 -9.75 29.95
N GLN A 210 2.00 -8.99 30.92
CA GLN A 210 1.26 -8.02 31.74
C GLN A 210 0.12 -8.66 32.56
N LYS A 211 0.15 -9.98 32.77
CA LYS A 211 -0.78 -10.71 33.64
C LYS A 211 -0.17 -10.87 35.05
N PRO A 212 -1.00 -11.09 36.09
CA PRO A 212 -0.52 -11.41 37.43
C PRO A 212 0.51 -12.54 37.42
N LEU A 213 1.55 -12.43 38.23
CA LEU A 213 2.55 -13.48 38.40
C LEU A 213 1.98 -14.60 39.27
N ASP A 214 1.90 -15.78 38.69
CA ASP A 214 1.49 -17.03 39.32
C ASP A 214 2.48 -18.14 38.97
N GLY A 215 2.50 -19.20 39.79
CA GLY A 215 3.38 -20.35 39.58
C GLY A 215 4.88 -20.01 39.65
N LYS A 216 5.68 -20.57 38.73
CA LYS A 216 7.15 -20.42 38.72
C LYS A 216 7.57 -19.08 38.10
N ILE A 217 8.04 -18.18 38.97
CA ILE A 217 8.53 -16.85 38.61
C ILE A 217 10.05 -16.91 38.34
N VAL A 218 10.49 -16.32 37.24
CA VAL A 218 11.91 -16.26 36.85
C VAL A 218 12.38 -14.81 36.63
N ARG A 219 13.70 -14.61 36.71
CA ARG A 219 14.37 -13.32 36.49
C ARG A 219 14.84 -13.21 35.04
N ASP A 220 14.12 -12.45 34.23
CA ASP A 220 14.56 -12.18 32.86
C ASP A 220 15.64 -11.08 32.84
N HIS A 221 16.64 -11.26 31.99
CA HIS A 221 17.72 -10.31 31.79
C HIS A 221 18.25 -10.36 30.36
N CYS A 222 18.91 -9.29 29.94
CA CYS A 222 19.56 -9.24 28.65
C CYS A 222 20.86 -10.05 28.67
N HIS A 223 20.96 -11.12 27.88
CA HIS A 223 22.20 -11.92 27.79
C HIS A 223 23.36 -11.17 27.09
N THR A 224 23.06 -10.08 26.38
CA THR A 224 24.08 -9.22 25.75
C THR A 224 24.67 -8.20 26.72
N THR A 225 23.87 -7.64 27.64
CA THR A 225 24.30 -6.54 28.52
C THR A 225 24.28 -6.88 30.02
N GLY A 226 23.76 -8.04 30.42
CA GLY A 226 23.57 -8.42 31.83
C GLY A 226 22.41 -7.69 32.54
N LYS A 227 21.75 -6.71 31.89
CA LYS A 227 20.74 -5.86 32.51
C LYS A 227 19.45 -6.62 32.80
N TYR A 228 18.99 -6.57 34.05
CA TYR A 228 17.69 -7.11 34.48
C TYR A 228 16.52 -6.39 33.77
N ARG A 229 15.56 -7.16 33.27
CA ARG A 229 14.39 -6.65 32.54
C ARG A 229 13.11 -6.70 33.37
N GLY A 230 12.94 -7.75 34.16
CA GLY A 230 11.76 -7.89 35.02
C GLY A 230 11.48 -9.32 35.45
N ALA A 231 10.46 -9.47 36.30
CA ALA A 231 9.94 -10.77 36.70
C ALA A 231 9.03 -11.30 35.58
N ALA A 232 9.12 -12.59 35.29
CA ALA A 232 8.31 -13.22 34.26
C ALA A 232 7.84 -14.62 34.68
N HIS A 233 6.72 -15.06 34.10
CA HIS A 233 6.39 -16.48 34.08
C HIS A 233 7.50 -17.25 33.36
N ASN A 234 7.81 -18.46 33.83
CA ASN A 234 8.78 -19.32 33.18
C ASN A 234 8.49 -19.52 31.67
N ASP A 235 7.23 -19.72 31.31
CA ASP A 235 6.82 -19.93 29.90
C ASP A 235 6.97 -18.66 29.06
N CYS A 236 6.66 -17.50 29.64
CA CYS A 236 6.87 -16.20 28.98
C CYS A 236 8.36 -15.97 28.73
N ASN A 237 9.21 -16.27 29.72
CA ASN A 237 10.66 -16.17 29.59
C ASN A 237 11.22 -17.11 28.50
N LEU A 238 10.72 -18.34 28.42
CA LEU A 238 11.12 -19.28 27.35
C LEU A 238 10.72 -18.77 25.96
N LYS A 239 9.56 -18.13 25.82
CA LYS A 239 9.13 -17.49 24.56
C LYS A 239 9.98 -16.28 24.18
N LEU A 240 10.60 -15.60 25.15
CA LEU A 240 11.52 -14.48 24.92
C LEU A 240 12.95 -14.91 24.56
N ARG A 241 13.28 -16.20 24.60
CA ARG A 241 14.66 -16.66 24.43
C ARG A 241 15.20 -16.34 23.04
N GLN A 242 16.24 -15.50 22.98
CA GLN A 242 16.98 -15.24 21.76
C GLN A 242 17.82 -16.46 21.36
N GLN A 243 17.80 -16.80 20.07
CA GLN A 243 18.55 -17.95 19.54
C GLN A 243 20.03 -17.58 19.37
N SER A 244 20.83 -17.76 20.43
CA SER A 244 22.26 -17.45 20.39
C SER A 244 23.06 -18.33 19.41
N ARG A 245 22.64 -19.58 19.18
CA ARG A 245 23.31 -20.51 18.26
C ARG A 245 23.04 -20.20 16.78
N ASN A 246 21.84 -19.71 16.46
CA ASN A 246 21.41 -19.38 15.11
C ASN A 246 20.74 -18.00 15.11
N PRO A 247 21.52 -16.91 15.33
CA PRO A 247 20.95 -15.58 15.38
C PRO A 247 20.45 -15.18 13.99
N VAL A 248 19.34 -14.45 13.96
CA VAL A 248 18.94 -13.69 12.78
C VAL A 248 19.53 -12.30 12.94
N ILE A 249 20.22 -11.80 11.91
CA ILE A 249 20.85 -10.48 11.90
C ILE A 249 20.16 -9.64 10.81
N PRO A 250 19.38 -8.62 11.19
CA PRO A 250 18.80 -7.68 10.25
C PRO A 250 19.88 -6.84 9.56
N VAL A 251 19.79 -6.73 8.23
CA VAL A 251 20.59 -5.84 7.38
C VAL A 251 19.63 -4.83 6.75
N VAL A 252 19.75 -3.57 7.14
CA VAL A 252 18.82 -2.51 6.78
C VAL A 252 19.44 -1.64 5.70
N PHE A 253 18.70 -1.48 4.61
CA PHE A 253 18.98 -0.59 3.49
C PHE A 253 17.83 0.40 3.34
N HIS A 254 18.06 1.54 2.68
CA HIS A 254 16.98 2.44 2.30
C HIS A 254 16.62 2.25 0.82
N ASN A 255 15.38 1.85 0.53
CA ASN A 255 14.91 1.54 -0.83
C ASN A 255 15.53 0.27 -1.47
N LEU A 256 15.92 -0.69 -0.63
CA LEU A 256 16.49 -1.99 -1.02
C LEU A 256 15.71 -2.68 -2.15
N ARG A 257 14.38 -2.76 -2.01
CA ARG A 257 13.53 -3.57 -2.88
C ARG A 257 13.59 -3.10 -4.33
N ASP A 258 13.75 -1.81 -4.55
CA ASP A 258 13.62 -1.19 -5.86
C ASP A 258 14.98 -0.85 -6.50
N TYR A 259 16.09 -0.97 -5.76
CA TYR A 259 17.46 -0.71 -6.25
C TYR A 259 18.49 -1.77 -5.79
N ASP A 260 19.05 -1.66 -4.58
CA ASP A 260 20.22 -2.46 -4.12
C ASP A 260 20.00 -3.97 -4.19
N SER A 261 18.76 -4.44 -3.96
CA SER A 261 18.46 -5.87 -4.03
C SER A 261 18.77 -6.47 -5.40
N HIS A 262 18.68 -5.68 -6.48
CA HIS A 262 19.06 -6.14 -7.81
C HIS A 262 20.58 -6.36 -7.92
N LEU A 263 21.39 -5.40 -7.46
CA LEU A 263 22.85 -5.53 -7.42
C LEU A 263 23.28 -6.72 -6.54
N LEU A 264 22.63 -6.89 -5.39
CA LEU A 264 22.91 -8.02 -4.49
C LEU A 264 22.49 -9.37 -5.08
N MET A 265 21.36 -9.44 -5.80
CA MET A 265 20.93 -10.70 -6.42
C MET A 265 21.85 -11.17 -7.55
N GLN A 266 22.49 -10.26 -8.29
CA GLN A 266 23.52 -10.63 -9.28
C GLN A 266 24.75 -11.29 -8.63
N ALA A 267 25.01 -10.97 -7.36
CA ALA A 267 26.15 -11.51 -6.61
C ALA A 267 25.79 -12.70 -5.72
N ILE A 268 24.53 -12.83 -5.27
CA ILE A 268 24.13 -13.80 -4.25
C ILE A 268 24.32 -15.26 -4.69
N SER A 269 24.19 -15.53 -5.99
CA SER A 269 24.39 -16.86 -6.57
C SER A 269 25.84 -17.33 -6.44
N LYS A 270 26.78 -16.38 -6.48
CA LYS A 270 28.24 -16.60 -6.38
C LYS A 270 28.69 -16.89 -4.94
N VAL A 271 27.85 -16.61 -3.93
CA VAL A 271 28.14 -16.88 -2.52
C VAL A 271 27.67 -18.30 -2.15
N LYS A 272 28.62 -19.19 -1.86
CA LYS A 272 28.38 -20.62 -1.58
C LYS A 272 28.12 -20.88 -0.09
N GLY A 273 27.59 -22.07 0.23
CA GLY A 273 27.50 -22.57 1.62
C GLY A 273 26.30 -22.08 2.45
N HIS A 274 25.52 -21.11 1.96
CA HIS A 274 24.37 -20.57 2.67
C HIS A 274 23.06 -20.74 1.92
N LYS A 275 21.97 -20.98 2.66
CA LYS A 275 20.61 -21.10 2.11
C LYS A 275 20.05 -19.73 1.77
N ILE A 276 19.47 -19.61 0.57
CA ILE A 276 18.76 -18.41 0.13
C ILE A 276 17.25 -18.61 0.32
N THR A 277 16.59 -17.63 0.92
CA THR A 277 15.11 -17.59 1.02
C THR A 277 14.61 -16.19 0.71
N CYS A 278 13.43 -16.06 0.11
CA CYS A 278 12.83 -14.76 -0.19
C CYS A 278 11.33 -14.70 0.15
N ILE A 279 10.85 -13.48 0.37
CA ILE A 279 9.43 -13.12 0.46
C ILE A 279 9.13 -12.28 -0.80
N PRO A 280 8.63 -12.90 -1.88
CA PRO A 280 8.50 -12.23 -3.17
C PRO A 280 7.24 -11.38 -3.30
N ASN A 281 7.35 -10.25 -4.00
CA ASN A 281 6.22 -9.58 -4.62
C ASN A 281 5.96 -10.16 -6.01
N ASN A 282 7.04 -10.34 -6.77
CA ASN A 282 7.07 -11.01 -8.06
C ASN A 282 8.41 -11.77 -8.17
N THR A 283 8.78 -12.18 -9.38
CA THR A 283 10.03 -12.91 -9.59
C THR A 283 11.28 -12.07 -9.39
N GLU A 284 11.25 -10.74 -9.55
CA GLU A 284 12.44 -9.87 -9.44
C GLU A 284 12.44 -8.96 -8.21
N LYS A 285 11.28 -8.67 -7.60
CA LYS A 285 11.14 -7.78 -6.45
C LYS A 285 10.72 -8.57 -5.21
N TYR A 286 11.47 -8.39 -4.13
CA TYR A 286 11.25 -9.08 -2.86
C TYR A 286 10.98 -8.08 -1.74
N ILE A 287 9.98 -8.33 -0.89
CA ILE A 287 9.80 -7.60 0.38
C ILE A 287 11.04 -7.76 1.27
N SER A 288 11.60 -8.97 1.27
CA SER A 288 12.79 -9.31 2.02
C SER A 288 13.39 -10.58 1.44
N PHE A 289 14.70 -10.76 1.60
CA PHE A 289 15.40 -12.01 1.33
C PHE A 289 16.41 -12.28 2.44
N SER A 290 16.93 -13.50 2.49
CA SER A 290 17.89 -13.93 3.49
C SER A 290 18.98 -14.78 2.87
N LEU A 291 20.20 -14.59 3.34
CA LEU A 291 21.38 -15.37 3.02
C LEU A 291 21.91 -15.96 4.34
N GLY A 292 21.53 -17.21 4.61
CA GLY A 292 21.80 -17.81 5.92
C GLY A 292 21.14 -17.02 7.07
N PRO A 293 21.91 -16.53 8.06
CA PRO A 293 21.37 -15.75 9.20
C PRO A 293 21.09 -14.28 8.88
N LEU A 294 21.61 -13.75 7.77
CA LEU A 294 21.39 -12.36 7.35
C LEU A 294 19.98 -12.22 6.78
N ARG A 295 19.23 -11.25 7.29
CA ARG A 295 17.88 -10.90 6.80
C ARG A 295 17.89 -9.47 6.30
N PHE A 296 17.71 -9.29 5.00
CA PHE A 296 17.72 -7.98 4.38
C PHE A 296 16.32 -7.34 4.50
N ILE A 297 16.28 -6.12 5.01
CA ILE A 297 15.07 -5.36 5.30
C ILE A 297 15.19 -3.98 4.66
N ASP A 298 14.08 -3.52 4.08
CA ASP A 298 13.99 -2.22 3.45
C ASP A 298 13.34 -1.21 4.40
N SER A 299 14.11 -0.24 4.87
CA SER A 299 13.62 0.83 5.75
C SER A 299 12.53 1.68 5.08
N ALA A 300 12.51 1.78 3.75
CA ALA A 300 11.47 2.51 3.02
C ALA A 300 10.10 1.80 3.06
N GLN A 301 10.02 0.53 3.50
CA GLN A 301 8.75 -0.15 3.80
C GLN A 301 8.18 0.23 5.18
N PHE A 302 8.97 0.95 5.99
CA PHE A 302 8.57 1.49 7.28
C PHE A 302 8.41 3.00 7.24
N LEU A 303 9.36 3.68 6.62
CA LEU A 303 9.46 5.13 6.56
C LEU A 303 9.22 5.58 5.11
N LEU A 304 7.99 5.97 4.78
CA LEU A 304 7.53 6.26 3.40
C LEU A 304 8.02 7.61 2.86
N ALA A 305 9.29 7.95 3.06
CA ALA A 305 9.94 9.18 2.60
C ALA A 305 11.39 8.88 2.17
N SER A 306 12.01 9.78 1.40
CA SER A 306 13.43 9.69 1.08
C SER A 306 14.27 9.88 2.35
N LEU A 307 15.46 9.29 2.39
CA LEU A 307 16.41 9.48 3.48
C LEU A 307 16.66 10.97 3.76
N ASP A 308 16.85 11.79 2.72
CA ASP A 308 17.02 13.25 2.85
C ASP A 308 15.84 13.95 3.56
N LYS A 309 14.60 13.57 3.22
CA LYS A 309 13.41 14.09 3.90
C LYS A 309 13.34 13.60 5.35
N LEU A 310 13.78 12.38 5.62
CA LEU A 310 13.79 11.83 6.99
C LEU A 310 14.84 12.53 7.86
N VAL A 311 16.01 12.84 7.29
CA VAL A 311 17.09 13.57 7.97
C VAL A 311 16.63 14.98 8.34
N SER A 312 16.07 15.72 7.39
CA SER A 312 15.53 17.07 7.65
C SER A 312 14.33 17.10 8.60
N ALA A 313 13.60 15.98 8.74
CA ALA A 313 12.47 15.85 9.65
C ALA A 313 12.86 15.47 11.10
N ASN A 314 14.13 15.22 11.41
CA ASN A 314 14.63 14.89 12.75
C ASN A 314 15.53 16.00 13.32
N LYS A 315 15.79 15.97 14.63
CA LYS A 315 16.63 16.96 15.30
C LYS A 315 18.10 16.52 15.25
N SER A 316 19.03 17.48 15.27
CA SER A 316 20.48 17.18 15.26
C SER A 316 20.92 16.29 16.44
N GLU A 317 20.22 16.37 17.58
CA GLU A 317 20.43 15.55 18.78
C GLU A 317 20.11 14.06 18.55
N ASP A 318 19.32 13.72 17.53
CA ASP A 318 18.95 12.34 17.23
C ASP A 318 20.10 11.57 16.53
N PHE A 319 21.12 12.28 16.01
CA PHE A 319 22.22 11.73 15.22
C PHE A 319 23.44 11.33 16.06
N GLN A 320 23.22 10.38 16.97
CA GLN A 320 24.22 9.96 17.97
C GLN A 320 25.34 9.10 17.38
N ILE A 321 25.07 8.32 16.34
CA ILE A 321 26.06 7.48 15.67
C ILE A 321 26.99 8.37 14.84
N MET A 322 26.42 9.30 14.06
CA MET A 322 27.18 10.36 13.38
C MET A 322 28.05 11.14 14.37
N ALA A 323 27.49 11.49 15.54
CA ALA A 323 28.21 12.25 16.56
C ALA A 323 29.46 11.56 17.12
N ARG A 324 29.47 10.22 17.13
CA ARG A 324 30.63 9.43 17.57
C ARG A 324 31.66 9.25 16.48
N PHE A 325 31.22 9.20 15.23
CA PHE A 325 32.12 9.07 14.07
C PHE A 325 32.87 10.39 13.82
N GLU A 326 32.15 11.52 13.78
CA GLU A 326 32.76 12.84 13.58
C GLU A 326 32.62 13.67 14.87
N SER A 327 33.72 13.89 15.57
CA SER A 327 33.71 14.62 16.84
C SER A 327 33.63 16.14 16.65
N SER A 328 34.05 16.66 15.50
CA SER A 328 33.99 18.08 15.17
C SER A 328 32.57 18.51 14.85
N ARG A 329 32.05 19.49 15.61
CA ARG A 329 30.71 20.04 15.40
C ARG A 329 30.55 20.65 14.02
N GLU A 330 31.54 21.41 13.56
CA GLU A 330 31.51 22.09 12.26
C GLU A 330 31.46 21.07 11.11
N LYS A 331 32.25 20.00 11.19
CA LYS A 331 32.24 18.91 10.20
C LYS A 331 30.92 18.13 10.24
N ARG A 332 30.40 17.82 11.43
CA ARG A 332 29.11 17.15 11.58
C ARG A 332 27.96 17.91 10.94
N GLU A 333 27.89 19.21 11.14
CA GLU A 333 26.80 20.03 10.59
C GLU A 333 26.75 19.95 9.06
N LEU A 334 27.87 19.69 8.39
CA LEU A 334 27.91 19.42 6.95
C LEU A 334 27.38 18.03 6.57
N LEU A 335 27.50 17.04 7.46
CA LEU A 335 27.07 15.65 7.22
C LEU A 335 25.62 15.38 7.66
N LEU A 336 24.96 16.31 8.36
CA LEU A 336 23.55 16.21 8.78
C LEU A 336 22.54 16.53 7.66
N ARG A 337 22.91 16.20 6.42
CA ARG A 337 22.04 16.21 5.24
C ARG A 337 22.57 15.19 4.25
N LYS A 338 21.73 14.73 3.31
CA LYS A 338 22.21 13.85 2.25
C LYS A 338 23.22 14.61 1.38
N GLY A 339 24.35 13.96 1.09
CA GLY A 339 25.42 14.54 0.29
C GLY A 339 25.00 14.77 -1.16
N VAL A 340 25.73 15.64 -1.85
CA VAL A 340 25.46 16.02 -3.25
C VAL A 340 26.42 15.24 -4.16
N TYR A 341 25.89 14.33 -4.98
CA TYR A 341 26.72 13.35 -5.69
C TYR A 341 26.48 13.38 -7.21
N PRO A 342 27.54 13.40 -8.05
CA PRO A 342 27.41 13.53 -9.51
C PRO A 342 27.21 12.16 -10.18
N TYR A 343 26.07 11.50 -9.92
CA TYR A 343 25.81 10.11 -10.36
C TYR A 343 26.10 9.86 -11.85
N GLU A 344 25.61 10.72 -12.73
CA GLU A 344 25.75 10.56 -14.19
C GLU A 344 27.17 10.82 -14.71
N TYR A 345 28.01 11.51 -13.92
CA TYR A 345 29.43 11.74 -14.20
C TYR A 345 30.29 10.55 -13.78
N MET A 346 29.85 9.79 -12.76
CA MET A 346 30.55 8.62 -12.24
C MET A 346 30.32 7.40 -13.15
N ASP A 347 30.89 7.46 -14.35
CA ASP A 347 30.70 6.48 -15.43
C ASP A 347 31.88 5.51 -15.63
N SER A 348 32.99 5.71 -14.93
CA SER A 348 34.17 4.84 -15.03
C SER A 348 35.03 4.85 -13.76
N TRP A 349 35.96 3.89 -13.65
CA TRP A 349 36.87 3.78 -12.50
C TRP A 349 37.90 4.91 -12.44
N GLU A 350 38.28 5.44 -13.60
CA GLU A 350 39.22 6.55 -13.74
C GLU A 350 38.69 7.83 -13.06
N ARG A 351 37.36 8.01 -13.04
CA ARG A 351 36.71 9.15 -12.38
C ARG A 351 37.13 9.29 -10.92
N PHE A 352 37.28 8.17 -10.21
CA PHE A 352 37.66 8.24 -8.80
C PHE A 352 39.08 8.75 -8.57
N THR A 353 39.94 8.77 -9.60
CA THR A 353 41.32 9.27 -9.49
C THR A 353 41.43 10.76 -9.77
N GLU A 354 40.34 11.40 -10.24
CA GLU A 354 40.33 12.83 -10.51
C GLU A 354 40.51 13.63 -9.22
N SER A 355 41.41 14.63 -9.26
CA SER A 355 41.83 15.42 -8.10
C SER A 355 41.03 16.70 -7.90
N GLN A 356 39.93 16.87 -8.62
CA GLN A 356 39.08 18.06 -8.57
C GLN A 356 37.61 17.66 -8.51
N LEU A 357 36.81 18.46 -7.83
CA LEU A 357 35.36 18.34 -7.87
C LEU A 357 34.86 18.70 -9.30
N PRO A 358 34.00 17.87 -9.93
CA PRO A 358 33.47 18.14 -11.25
C PRO A 358 32.73 19.48 -11.33
N PRO A 359 32.66 20.10 -12.51
CA PRO A 359 31.91 21.34 -12.69
C PRO A 359 30.41 21.12 -12.43
N LYS A 360 29.69 22.21 -12.10
CA LYS A 360 28.27 22.17 -11.71
C LYS A 360 27.38 21.45 -12.73
N GLU A 361 27.67 21.58 -14.03
CA GLU A 361 26.91 20.97 -15.12
C GLU A 361 26.97 19.43 -15.07
N ALA A 362 28.05 18.86 -14.51
CA ALA A 362 28.23 17.42 -14.37
C ALA A 362 27.29 16.78 -13.33
N PHE A 363 26.63 17.59 -12.49
CA PHE A 363 25.65 17.13 -11.49
C PHE A 363 24.22 17.07 -12.02
N TYR A 364 23.99 17.25 -13.33
CA TYR A 364 22.66 17.11 -13.92
C TYR A 364 22.12 15.69 -13.77
N SER A 365 20.88 15.56 -13.27
CA SER A 365 20.22 14.27 -13.10
C SER A 365 19.14 14.06 -14.16
N LYS A 366 19.34 13.06 -15.04
CA LYS A 366 18.30 12.61 -15.99
C LYS A 366 17.05 12.09 -15.27
N LEU A 367 17.21 11.57 -14.05
CA LEU A 367 16.10 11.02 -13.28
C LEU A 367 15.15 12.12 -12.80
N THR A 368 15.64 13.23 -12.26
CA THR A 368 14.78 14.36 -11.86
C THR A 368 14.55 15.35 -12.99
N ASP A 369 15.36 15.28 -14.04
CA ASP A 369 15.45 16.25 -15.14
C ASP A 369 15.85 17.64 -14.61
N GLU A 370 16.76 17.69 -13.65
CA GLU A 370 17.16 18.92 -12.93
C GLU A 370 18.68 19.05 -12.87
N HIS A 371 19.15 20.29 -12.99
CA HIS A 371 20.50 20.67 -12.58
C HIS A 371 20.56 20.76 -11.06
N VAL A 372 21.75 20.52 -10.49
CA VAL A 372 22.01 20.81 -9.09
C VAL A 372 21.75 22.29 -8.78
N SER A 373 21.20 22.57 -7.61
CA SER A 373 21.00 23.95 -7.18
C SER A 373 22.34 24.62 -6.88
N GLU A 374 22.38 25.95 -6.93
CA GLU A 374 23.60 26.70 -6.56
C GLU A 374 24.01 26.41 -5.11
N ALA A 375 23.03 26.40 -4.20
CA ALA A 375 23.26 26.11 -2.79
C ALA A 375 23.83 24.68 -2.55
N ASP A 376 23.35 23.69 -3.31
CA ASP A 376 23.82 22.31 -3.20
C ASP A 376 25.23 22.15 -3.78
N TYR A 377 25.55 22.83 -4.87
CA TYR A 377 26.90 22.79 -5.42
C TYR A 377 27.93 23.49 -4.51
N ILE A 378 27.58 24.67 -3.96
CA ILE A 378 28.41 25.34 -2.94
C ILE A 378 28.61 24.44 -1.72
N HIS A 379 27.56 23.72 -1.30
CA HIS A 379 27.67 22.75 -0.21
C HIS A 379 28.65 21.61 -0.56
N ALA A 380 28.59 21.05 -1.78
CA ALA A 380 29.52 20.02 -2.24
C ALA A 380 30.99 20.52 -2.20
N GLN A 381 31.24 21.74 -2.65
CA GLN A 381 32.56 22.38 -2.58
C GLN A 381 33.04 22.52 -1.13
N LYS A 382 32.17 23.02 -0.24
CA LYS A 382 32.49 23.15 1.18
C LYS A 382 32.82 21.80 1.83
N VAL A 383 32.09 20.74 1.51
CA VAL A 383 32.37 19.38 1.99
C VAL A 383 33.73 18.91 1.48
N TRP A 384 33.99 19.04 0.18
CA TRP A 384 35.27 18.69 -0.44
C TRP A 384 36.45 19.35 0.28
N ASP A 385 36.37 20.67 0.50
CA ASP A 385 37.44 21.44 1.13
C ASP A 385 37.60 21.13 2.62
N THR A 386 36.49 21.04 3.37
CA THR A 386 36.51 20.86 4.83
C THR A 386 37.02 19.47 5.24
N PHE A 387 36.73 18.45 4.42
CA PHE A 387 37.19 17.09 4.65
C PHE A 387 38.52 16.78 3.95
N GLY A 388 39.08 17.74 3.20
CA GLY A 388 40.38 17.60 2.54
C GLY A 388 40.41 16.49 1.50
N CYS A 389 39.31 16.31 0.76
CA CYS A 389 39.22 15.32 -0.31
C CYS A 389 40.30 15.60 -1.37
N GLN A 390 41.19 14.63 -1.61
CA GLN A 390 42.24 14.76 -2.63
C GLN A 390 41.78 14.23 -3.97
N THR A 391 40.83 13.28 -3.95
CA THR A 391 40.29 12.63 -5.13
C THR A 391 38.77 12.48 -5.04
N LEU A 392 38.11 12.28 -6.19
CA LEU A 392 36.68 11.90 -6.21
C LEU A 392 36.43 10.57 -5.52
N GLY A 393 37.44 9.71 -5.40
CA GLY A 393 37.43 8.53 -4.56
C GLY A 393 37.18 8.85 -3.09
N ASP A 394 37.90 9.81 -2.53
CA ASP A 394 37.72 10.22 -1.13
C ASP A 394 36.35 10.84 -0.90
N TYR A 395 35.88 11.64 -1.86
CA TYR A 395 34.54 12.24 -1.82
C TYR A 395 33.43 11.19 -1.89
N HIS A 396 33.59 10.17 -2.74
CA HIS A 396 32.69 9.02 -2.81
C HIS A 396 32.65 8.23 -1.51
N ASP A 397 33.81 7.90 -0.96
CA ASP A 397 33.92 7.10 0.26
C ASP A 397 33.27 7.85 1.46
N LEU A 398 33.46 9.18 1.53
CA LEU A 398 32.78 10.04 2.51
C LEU A 398 31.26 10.09 2.29
N TYR A 399 30.81 10.30 1.04
CA TYR A 399 29.40 10.35 0.68
C TYR A 399 28.67 9.06 1.09
N LEU A 400 29.22 7.91 0.71
CA LEU A 400 28.62 6.60 0.99
C LEU A 400 28.62 6.29 2.50
N THR A 401 29.70 6.62 3.20
CA THR A 401 29.77 6.50 4.66
C THR A 401 28.71 7.36 5.34
N THR A 402 28.51 8.60 4.87
CA THR A 402 27.52 9.53 5.41
C THR A 402 26.11 8.99 5.26
N ASP A 403 25.75 8.46 4.09
CA ASP A 403 24.42 7.88 3.86
C ASP A 403 24.12 6.69 4.80
N VAL A 404 25.11 5.82 5.05
CA VAL A 404 24.98 4.70 6.00
C VAL A 404 24.82 5.19 7.44
N LEU A 405 25.58 6.20 7.85
CA LEU A 405 25.49 6.78 9.20
C LEU A 405 24.14 7.44 9.43
N LEU A 406 23.66 8.23 8.46
CA LEU A 406 22.34 8.86 8.50
C LEU A 406 21.23 7.81 8.56
N LEU A 407 21.31 6.75 7.76
CA LEU A 407 20.35 5.65 7.81
C LEU A 407 20.34 4.97 9.19
N ALA A 408 21.51 4.71 9.76
CA ALA A 408 21.64 4.10 11.08
C ALA A 408 20.97 4.96 12.17
N ASP A 409 21.25 6.26 12.20
CA ASP A 409 20.66 7.18 13.17
C ASP A 409 19.13 7.29 13.03
N ILE A 410 18.64 7.43 11.80
CA ILE A 410 17.20 7.53 11.52
C ILE A 410 16.47 6.25 11.93
N PHE A 411 17.01 5.08 11.57
CA PHE A 411 16.34 3.82 11.88
C PHE A 411 16.49 3.44 13.36
N GLU A 412 17.60 3.74 14.03
CA GLU A 412 17.73 3.55 15.48
C GLU A 412 16.80 4.49 16.26
N THR A 413 16.62 5.72 15.82
CA THR A 413 15.62 6.65 16.39
C THR A 413 14.22 6.08 16.21
N PHE A 414 13.89 5.59 15.00
CA PHE A 414 12.63 4.89 14.74
C PHE A 414 12.42 3.66 15.64
N ARG A 415 13.46 2.85 15.85
CA ARG A 415 13.44 1.68 16.76
C ARG A 415 13.15 2.12 18.19
N LYS A 416 13.83 3.14 18.70
CA LYS A 416 13.63 3.70 20.05
C LYS A 416 12.20 4.20 20.22
N THR A 417 11.69 5.00 19.28
CA THR A 417 10.30 5.51 19.32
C THR A 417 9.29 4.37 19.31
N CYS A 418 9.48 3.35 18.46
CA CYS A 418 8.58 2.19 18.44
C CYS A 418 8.62 1.37 19.73
N MET A 419 9.81 1.18 20.30
CA MET A 419 9.99 0.51 21.58
C MET A 419 9.34 1.28 22.73
N GLN A 420 9.44 2.61 22.76
CA GLN A 420 8.81 3.44 23.79
C GLN A 420 7.29 3.44 23.65
N GLN A 421 6.76 3.67 22.45
CA GLN A 421 5.33 3.86 22.25
C GLN A 421 4.55 2.54 22.14
N TYR A 422 5.09 1.55 21.42
CA TYR A 422 4.41 0.28 21.15
C TYR A 422 5.04 -0.91 21.91
N GLY A 423 6.29 -0.80 22.35
CA GLY A 423 7.04 -1.89 22.99
C GLY A 423 7.31 -3.04 22.03
N LEU A 424 7.57 -2.73 20.77
CA LEU A 424 7.90 -3.68 19.71
C LEU A 424 9.08 -3.12 18.92
N ASP A 425 10.09 -3.96 18.66
CA ASP A 425 11.24 -3.56 17.85
C ASP A 425 10.92 -3.75 16.36
N PRO A 426 10.91 -2.68 15.54
CA PRO A 426 10.55 -2.76 14.13
C PRO A 426 11.50 -3.65 13.31
N ALA A 427 12.73 -3.90 13.77
CA ALA A 427 13.67 -4.79 13.10
C ALA A 427 13.20 -6.27 13.03
N HIS A 428 12.17 -6.66 13.81
CA HIS A 428 11.50 -7.98 13.69
C HIS A 428 10.49 -8.09 12.55
N TYR A 429 10.16 -6.97 11.94
CA TYR A 429 9.12 -6.87 10.93
C TYR A 429 9.73 -6.64 9.56
N TYR A 430 8.89 -6.70 8.53
CA TYR A 430 9.30 -6.42 7.15
C TYR A 430 8.72 -5.11 6.62
N SER A 431 7.71 -4.56 7.30
CA SER A 431 7.01 -3.34 6.89
C SER A 431 6.10 -2.79 8.01
N SER A 432 5.71 -1.53 7.90
CA SER A 432 4.78 -0.85 8.82
C SER A 432 3.43 -1.58 9.02
N PRO A 433 2.78 -2.18 8.01
CA PRO A 433 1.58 -3.00 8.21
C PRO A 433 1.76 -4.19 9.16
N GLY A 434 2.92 -4.84 9.14
CA GLY A 434 3.20 -5.94 10.07
C GLY A 434 3.37 -5.43 11.51
N LEU A 435 4.14 -4.35 11.66
CA LEU A 435 4.41 -3.72 12.95
C LEU A 435 3.13 -3.15 13.58
N SER A 436 2.37 -2.36 12.82
CA SER A 436 1.17 -1.70 13.30
C SER A 436 0.06 -2.66 13.70
N TRP A 437 -0.07 -3.78 12.98
CA TRP A 437 -1.05 -4.81 13.33
C TRP A 437 -0.73 -5.48 14.67
N ASP A 438 0.52 -5.87 14.90
CA ASP A 438 0.93 -6.43 16.20
C ASP A 438 0.85 -5.38 17.32
N ALA A 439 1.18 -4.11 17.03
CA ALA A 439 1.05 -3.01 17.97
C ALA A 439 -0.41 -2.79 18.40
N LEU A 440 -1.34 -2.78 17.45
CA LEU A 440 -2.77 -2.70 17.71
C LEU A 440 -3.25 -3.83 18.61
N LEU A 441 -2.97 -5.09 18.25
CA LEU A 441 -3.41 -6.26 19.03
C LEU A 441 -2.83 -6.22 20.46
N LYS A 442 -1.57 -5.81 20.59
CA LYS A 442 -0.90 -5.68 21.90
C LYS A 442 -1.53 -4.58 22.75
N LYS A 443 -1.82 -3.42 22.16
CA LYS A 443 -2.35 -2.25 22.88
C LYS A 443 -3.82 -2.38 23.26
N THR A 444 -4.61 -3.05 22.42
CA THR A 444 -6.05 -3.24 22.64
C THR A 444 -6.35 -4.51 23.43
N GLY A 445 -5.48 -5.53 23.39
CA GLY A 445 -5.73 -6.83 24.00
C GLY A 445 -6.90 -7.58 23.37
N VAL A 446 -7.37 -7.16 22.19
CA VAL A 446 -8.53 -7.74 21.53
C VAL A 446 -8.29 -9.20 21.12
N GLU A 447 -9.33 -10.01 21.27
CA GLU A 447 -9.38 -11.36 20.71
C GLU A 447 -10.43 -11.41 19.61
N LEU A 448 -10.01 -11.80 18.40
CA LEU A 448 -10.85 -11.85 17.22
C LEU A 448 -11.17 -13.31 16.84
N ASP A 449 -12.41 -13.61 16.48
CA ASP A 449 -12.78 -14.92 15.92
C ASP A 449 -12.53 -14.93 14.42
N LEU A 450 -11.68 -15.84 13.96
CA LEU A 450 -11.57 -16.15 12.54
C LEU A 450 -12.72 -17.07 12.12
N PHE A 451 -13.19 -16.92 10.89
CA PHE A 451 -14.19 -17.81 10.33
C PHE A 451 -13.70 -19.27 10.31
N THR A 452 -14.57 -20.19 10.71
CA THR A 452 -14.42 -21.64 10.51
C THR A 452 -15.30 -22.13 9.36
N ASP A 453 -16.34 -21.36 9.01
CA ASP A 453 -17.25 -21.57 7.89
C ASP A 453 -16.78 -20.83 6.63
N HIS A 454 -16.72 -21.56 5.51
CA HIS A 454 -16.32 -21.02 4.22
C HIS A 454 -17.38 -20.09 3.61
N ASP A 455 -18.68 -20.37 3.79
CA ASP A 455 -19.75 -19.52 3.25
C ASP A 455 -19.75 -18.15 3.93
N GLN A 456 -19.56 -18.10 5.26
CA GLN A 456 -19.38 -16.84 5.99
C GLN A 456 -18.17 -16.04 5.44
N HIS A 457 -17.08 -16.71 5.10
CA HIS A 457 -15.92 -16.03 4.51
C HIS A 457 -16.25 -15.43 3.13
N LEU A 458 -16.87 -16.21 2.24
CA LEU A 458 -17.26 -15.76 0.89
C LEU A 458 -18.28 -14.63 0.95
N PHE A 459 -19.26 -14.72 1.85
CA PHE A 459 -20.25 -13.69 2.12
C PHE A 459 -19.59 -12.34 2.42
N ILE A 460 -18.59 -12.32 3.31
CA ILE A 460 -17.83 -11.11 3.62
C ILE A 460 -16.98 -10.63 2.42
N GLU A 461 -16.38 -11.55 1.66
CA GLU A 461 -15.62 -11.17 0.47
C GLU A 461 -16.48 -10.48 -0.59
N LYS A 462 -17.74 -10.91 -0.75
CA LYS A 462 -18.72 -10.27 -1.64
C LYS A 462 -19.05 -8.84 -1.19
N GLY A 463 -19.06 -8.57 0.11
CA GLY A 463 -19.27 -7.22 0.67
C GLY A 463 -18.08 -6.26 0.54
N LYS A 464 -16.87 -6.75 0.28
CA LYS A 464 -15.65 -5.92 0.26
C LYS A 464 -15.58 -5.00 -0.97
N ARG A 465 -15.87 -3.71 -0.78
CA ARG A 465 -15.81 -2.68 -1.83
C ARG A 465 -14.97 -1.48 -1.36
N GLY A 466 -13.98 -1.09 -2.18
CA GLY A 466 -13.02 -0.03 -1.84
C GLY A 466 -13.64 1.37 -1.76
N GLY A 467 -12.79 2.38 -1.59
CA GLY A 467 -13.19 3.80 -1.64
C GLY A 467 -13.76 4.20 -3.02
N ILE A 468 -14.72 5.12 -3.01
CA ILE A 468 -15.36 5.63 -4.22
C ILE A 468 -14.44 6.68 -4.85
N SER A 469 -14.23 6.60 -6.16
CA SER A 469 -13.44 7.61 -6.88
C SER A 469 -14.06 7.84 -8.25
N MET A 470 -14.55 9.04 -8.50
CA MET A 470 -15.24 9.41 -9.74
C MET A 470 -15.28 10.91 -9.99
N VAL A 471 -15.49 11.29 -11.25
CA VAL A 471 -15.77 12.66 -11.70
C VAL A 471 -17.25 12.72 -12.08
N SER A 472 -18.07 13.47 -11.36
CA SER A 472 -19.51 13.63 -11.62
C SER A 472 -19.83 14.82 -12.52
N LYS A 473 -19.00 15.86 -12.51
CA LYS A 473 -19.02 16.97 -13.47
C LYS A 473 -17.58 17.33 -13.82
N ARG A 474 -17.27 17.45 -15.11
CA ARG A 474 -15.87 17.45 -15.60
C ARG A 474 -15.24 18.83 -15.69
N TYR A 475 -16.04 19.88 -15.53
CA TYR A 475 -15.58 21.27 -15.55
C TYR A 475 -16.49 22.13 -14.66
N ALA A 476 -15.88 23.04 -13.91
CA ALA A 476 -16.57 24.06 -13.14
C ALA A 476 -15.71 25.32 -13.05
N ARG A 477 -16.35 26.49 -13.05
CA ARG A 477 -15.71 27.79 -12.85
C ARG A 477 -16.50 28.56 -11.80
N ALA A 478 -15.80 29.06 -10.80
CA ALA A 478 -16.42 29.85 -9.75
C ALA A 478 -16.84 31.23 -10.28
N ASN A 479 -17.84 31.83 -9.62
CA ASN A 479 -18.31 33.18 -9.87
C ASN A 479 -18.56 33.85 -8.51
N ASN A 480 -17.57 34.49 -7.91
CA ASN A 480 -17.72 35.21 -6.64
C ASN A 480 -16.68 36.33 -6.54
N LEU A 481 -16.83 37.22 -5.56
CA LEU A 481 -16.00 38.41 -5.40
C LEU A 481 -14.49 38.13 -5.21
N MET A 482 -14.11 36.89 -4.85
CA MET A 482 -12.71 36.51 -4.62
C MET A 482 -12.02 35.95 -5.87
N VAL A 483 -12.73 35.79 -6.99
CA VAL A 483 -12.16 35.28 -8.25
C VAL A 483 -12.18 36.33 -9.35
N GLU A 484 -11.16 36.33 -10.19
CA GLU A 484 -11.08 37.24 -11.34
C GLU A 484 -12.20 36.97 -12.35
N GLY A 485 -12.82 38.05 -12.84
CA GLY A 485 -13.93 37.98 -13.80
C GLY A 485 -15.30 37.69 -13.16
N HIS A 486 -15.48 38.02 -11.88
CA HIS A 486 -16.78 37.99 -11.21
C HIS A 486 -17.83 38.81 -11.97
N ASP A 487 -18.97 38.17 -12.21
CA ASP A 487 -20.11 38.75 -12.90
C ASP A 487 -21.26 38.88 -11.89
N CYS A 488 -21.50 40.11 -11.41
CA CYS A 488 -22.57 40.43 -10.46
C CYS A 488 -23.98 40.14 -10.99
N SER A 489 -24.15 39.93 -12.31
CA SER A 489 -25.44 39.56 -12.90
C SER A 489 -25.75 38.06 -12.80
N LYS A 490 -24.74 37.24 -12.47
CA LYS A 490 -24.85 35.80 -12.30
C LYS A 490 -24.85 35.42 -10.83
N PRO A 491 -25.46 34.28 -10.48
CA PRO A 491 -25.44 33.80 -9.10
C PRO A 491 -24.01 33.58 -8.61
N ASN A 492 -23.81 33.79 -7.31
CA ASN A 492 -22.52 33.52 -6.68
C ASN A 492 -22.29 32.00 -6.61
N ILE A 493 -21.16 31.55 -7.15
CA ILE A 493 -20.75 30.14 -7.19
C ILE A 493 -19.36 30.01 -6.56
N TYR A 494 -19.27 29.10 -5.61
CA TYR A 494 -18.05 28.71 -4.91
C TYR A 494 -17.68 27.27 -5.27
N ILE A 495 -16.39 27.00 -5.35
CA ILE A 495 -15.87 25.63 -5.46
C ILE A 495 -15.11 25.34 -4.17
N MET A 496 -15.52 24.30 -3.44
CA MET A 496 -14.94 23.90 -2.15
C MET A 496 -14.30 22.53 -2.25
N TYR A 497 -13.06 22.38 -1.76
CA TYR A 497 -12.36 21.10 -1.72
C TYR A 497 -12.19 20.60 -0.29
N LEU A 498 -13.09 19.71 0.12
CA LEU A 498 -13.20 19.22 1.50
C LEU A 498 -12.62 17.80 1.60
N ASP A 499 -11.82 17.54 2.63
CA ASP A 499 -11.20 16.24 2.92
C ASP A 499 -11.47 15.79 4.36
N ALA A 500 -11.94 14.55 4.53
CA ALA A 500 -12.27 14.01 5.84
C ALA A 500 -11.01 13.66 6.64
N ASN A 501 -10.84 14.31 7.78
CA ASN A 501 -9.73 14.05 8.69
C ASN A 501 -9.67 12.57 9.13
N ASN A 502 -8.73 11.82 8.55
CA ASN A 502 -8.48 10.41 8.84
C ASN A 502 -9.77 9.56 8.78
N LEU A 503 -10.41 9.52 7.60
CA LEU A 503 -11.66 8.80 7.36
C LEU A 503 -11.65 7.35 7.87
N TYR A 504 -10.58 6.60 7.57
CA TYR A 504 -10.46 5.22 8.05
C TYR A 504 -10.25 5.16 9.56
N GLY A 505 -9.54 6.11 10.17
CA GLY A 505 -9.43 6.25 11.62
C GLY A 505 -10.77 6.49 12.31
N TRP A 506 -11.62 7.33 11.72
CA TRP A 506 -13.01 7.51 12.19
C TRP A 506 -13.78 6.20 12.15
N ALA A 507 -13.73 5.49 11.02
CA ALA A 507 -14.41 4.20 10.84
C ALA A 507 -13.86 3.12 11.77
N MET A 508 -12.54 3.10 12.02
CA MET A 508 -11.90 2.23 12.98
C MET A 508 -12.30 2.54 14.43
N SER A 509 -12.74 3.76 14.72
CA SER A 509 -13.19 4.16 16.05
C SER A 509 -14.67 3.81 16.33
N GLN A 510 -15.38 3.29 15.32
CA GLN A 510 -16.76 2.84 15.48
C GLN A 510 -16.83 1.43 16.09
N PRO A 511 -18.01 0.97 16.55
CA PRO A 511 -18.23 -0.43 16.87
C PRO A 511 -17.94 -1.32 15.64
N LEU A 512 -16.96 -2.22 15.79
CA LEU A 512 -16.52 -3.15 14.76
C LEU A 512 -16.74 -4.59 15.21
N PRO A 513 -16.97 -5.54 14.28
CA PRO A 513 -17.14 -6.94 14.67
C PRO A 513 -15.88 -7.49 15.36
N THR A 514 -16.09 -8.37 16.32
CA THR A 514 -15.05 -9.07 17.08
C THR A 514 -15.12 -10.58 16.87
N GLY A 515 -16.33 -11.15 16.90
CA GLY A 515 -16.57 -12.58 16.76
C GLY A 515 -18.01 -12.99 17.00
N GLY A 516 -18.24 -14.26 17.35
CA GLY A 516 -19.58 -14.80 17.63
C GLY A 516 -20.50 -14.85 16.40
N PHE A 517 -19.94 -15.13 15.22
CA PHE A 517 -20.66 -15.12 13.95
C PHE A 517 -21.71 -16.23 13.85
N GLN A 518 -22.97 -15.84 13.64
CA GLN A 518 -24.09 -16.77 13.51
C GLN A 518 -25.05 -16.31 12.41
N TRP A 519 -25.50 -17.26 11.58
CA TRP A 519 -26.57 -17.00 10.61
C TRP A 519 -27.91 -16.85 11.33
N GLU A 520 -28.69 -15.85 10.97
CA GLU A 520 -30.02 -15.64 11.50
C GLU A 520 -31.07 -16.46 10.74
N ASN A 521 -31.95 -17.12 11.50
CA ASN A 521 -33.04 -17.92 10.94
C ASN A 521 -34.33 -17.09 10.76
N ASP A 522 -34.59 -16.14 11.66
CA ASP A 522 -35.79 -15.28 11.60
C ASP A 522 -35.48 -13.95 10.89
N LEU A 523 -35.44 -14.02 9.56
CA LEU A 523 -35.20 -12.83 8.73
C LEU A 523 -36.35 -11.82 8.80
N GLN A 524 -37.57 -12.24 9.14
CA GLN A 524 -38.72 -11.32 9.27
C GLN A 524 -38.57 -10.42 10.50
N SER A 525 -38.08 -10.98 11.61
CA SER A 525 -37.75 -10.18 12.78
C SER A 525 -36.63 -9.19 12.47
N VAL A 526 -35.56 -9.65 11.79
CA VAL A 526 -34.45 -8.76 11.38
C VAL A 526 -34.97 -7.61 10.51
N GLU A 527 -35.79 -7.90 9.51
CA GLU A 527 -36.36 -6.87 8.62
C GLU A 527 -37.14 -5.79 9.38
N LYS A 528 -37.93 -6.18 10.39
CA LYS A 528 -38.72 -5.25 11.21
C LYS A 528 -37.88 -4.39 12.15
N THR A 529 -36.76 -4.91 12.65
CA THR A 529 -35.95 -4.22 13.68
C THR A 529 -34.74 -3.48 13.11
N ILE A 530 -34.22 -3.89 11.94
CA ILE A 530 -32.91 -3.44 11.44
C ILE A 530 -32.82 -1.94 11.23
N VAL A 531 -33.92 -1.29 10.83
CA VAL A 531 -33.97 0.17 10.61
C VAL A 531 -33.69 0.95 11.89
N ASN A 532 -34.14 0.43 13.03
CA ASN A 532 -34.01 1.07 14.35
C ASN A 532 -32.93 0.41 15.22
N HIS A 533 -32.13 -0.50 14.66
CA HIS A 533 -31.09 -1.21 15.41
C HIS A 533 -30.01 -0.24 15.93
N PRO A 534 -29.76 -0.17 17.26
CA PRO A 534 -28.84 0.81 17.83
C PRO A 534 -27.38 0.62 17.39
N VAL A 535 -26.63 1.72 17.34
CA VAL A 535 -25.20 1.70 17.02
C VAL A 535 -24.35 1.12 18.15
N ASP A 536 -24.76 1.36 19.39
CA ASP A 536 -24.10 0.94 20.64
C ASP A 536 -24.53 -0.46 21.11
N SER A 537 -25.40 -1.13 20.34
CA SER A 537 -25.76 -2.53 20.59
C SER A 537 -24.49 -3.41 20.64
N PRO A 538 -24.42 -4.36 21.60
CA PRO A 538 -23.30 -5.32 21.67
C PRO A 538 -23.27 -6.27 20.47
N GLU A 539 -24.36 -6.35 19.70
CA GLU A 539 -24.49 -7.14 18.49
C GLU A 539 -24.79 -6.27 17.27
N GLY A 540 -24.34 -6.70 16.10
CA GLY A 540 -24.59 -6.06 14.81
C GLY A 540 -24.80 -7.09 13.70
N TYR A 541 -25.15 -6.60 12.50
CA TYR A 541 -25.49 -7.45 11.36
C TYR A 541 -24.76 -7.03 10.07
N ILE A 542 -24.41 -8.03 9.26
CA ILE A 542 -24.11 -7.87 7.83
C ILE A 542 -25.17 -8.64 7.06
N LEU A 543 -25.79 -7.99 6.10
CA LEU A 543 -26.96 -8.51 5.39
C LEU A 543 -26.68 -8.64 3.90
N GLU A 544 -27.30 -9.63 3.26
CA GLU A 544 -27.44 -9.71 1.81
C GLU A 544 -28.87 -9.39 1.43
N VAL A 545 -29.05 -8.30 0.66
CA VAL A 545 -30.37 -7.71 0.41
C VAL A 545 -30.57 -7.38 -1.06
N ASP A 546 -31.83 -7.30 -1.46
CA ASP A 546 -32.24 -6.64 -2.70
C ASP A 546 -32.74 -5.22 -2.37
N LEU A 547 -32.23 -4.23 -3.09
CA LEU A 547 -32.62 -2.83 -2.93
C LEU A 547 -33.16 -2.27 -4.24
N GLU A 548 -34.33 -1.67 -4.18
CA GLU A 548 -34.84 -0.80 -5.24
C GLU A 548 -34.10 0.53 -5.22
N TYR A 549 -33.79 1.04 -6.41
CA TYR A 549 -33.36 2.42 -6.60
C TYR A 549 -34.51 3.19 -7.29
N PRO A 550 -35.36 3.91 -6.54
CA PRO A 550 -36.49 4.62 -7.12
C PRO A 550 -36.06 5.69 -8.13
N VAL A 551 -36.83 5.83 -9.21
CA VAL A 551 -36.52 6.72 -10.34
C VAL A 551 -36.56 8.19 -9.94
N GLU A 552 -37.41 8.54 -8.97
CA GLU A 552 -37.52 9.85 -8.36
C GLU A 552 -36.22 10.31 -7.68
N LEU A 553 -35.35 9.38 -7.26
CA LEU A 553 -34.06 9.71 -6.65
C LEU A 553 -32.94 9.91 -7.68
N HIS A 554 -33.18 9.62 -8.98
CA HIS A 554 -32.12 9.60 -9.98
C HIS A 554 -31.41 10.94 -10.10
N ASP A 555 -32.14 12.05 -10.15
CA ASP A 555 -31.56 13.39 -10.33
C ASP A 555 -30.76 13.79 -9.08
N MET A 556 -31.37 13.66 -7.89
CA MET A 556 -30.75 13.97 -6.60
C MET A 556 -29.50 13.12 -6.34
N HIS A 557 -29.54 11.83 -6.70
CA HIS A 557 -28.44 10.90 -6.46
C HIS A 557 -27.47 10.77 -7.63
N ASN A 558 -27.70 11.44 -8.76
CA ASN A 558 -26.86 11.31 -9.95
C ASN A 558 -25.40 11.60 -9.63
N ALA A 559 -25.13 12.67 -8.90
CA ALA A 559 -23.77 13.10 -8.59
C ALA A 559 -23.05 12.13 -7.64
N TYR A 560 -23.75 11.52 -6.68
CA TYR A 560 -23.14 10.61 -5.70
C TYR A 560 -23.94 9.32 -5.40
N PRO A 561 -24.17 8.42 -6.38
CA PRO A 561 -25.04 7.27 -6.21
C PRO A 561 -24.67 6.38 -5.02
N LEU A 562 -25.69 5.89 -4.31
CA LEU A 562 -25.55 4.98 -3.17
C LEU A 562 -25.21 3.54 -3.63
N ALA A 563 -24.73 2.71 -2.69
CA ALA A 563 -24.48 1.29 -2.88
C ALA A 563 -23.66 0.94 -4.16
N PRO A 564 -22.40 1.40 -4.29
CA PRO A 564 -21.60 1.16 -5.49
C PRO A 564 -21.30 -0.32 -5.70
N GLU A 565 -21.09 -0.74 -6.95
CA GLU A 565 -20.89 -2.15 -7.33
C GLU A 565 -19.61 -2.36 -8.12
N ARG A 566 -18.99 -3.54 -7.98
CA ARG A 566 -17.93 -3.97 -8.89
C ARG A 566 -18.57 -4.54 -10.15
N MET A 567 -18.29 -3.92 -11.28
CA MET A 567 -18.83 -4.37 -12.56
C MET A 567 -17.90 -4.01 -13.72
N VAL A 568 -18.04 -4.76 -14.82
CA VAL A 568 -17.48 -4.42 -16.12
C VAL A 568 -18.49 -3.52 -16.82
N VAL A 569 -18.04 -2.31 -17.17
CA VAL A 569 -18.87 -1.36 -17.93
C VAL A 569 -18.88 -1.81 -19.39
N GLN A 570 -20.06 -2.12 -19.90
CA GLN A 570 -20.25 -2.57 -21.28
C GLN A 570 -20.23 -1.38 -22.23
N GLU A 571 -19.63 -1.54 -23.41
CA GLU A 571 -19.52 -0.47 -24.40
C GLU A 571 -20.89 0.08 -24.81
N LYS A 572 -21.91 -0.79 -24.91
CA LYS A 572 -23.30 -0.41 -25.22
C LYS A 572 -23.96 0.54 -24.22
N TRP A 573 -23.36 0.73 -23.04
CA TRP A 573 -23.88 1.68 -22.04
C TRP A 573 -23.29 3.07 -22.21
N MET A 574 -22.24 3.22 -23.01
CA MET A 574 -21.50 4.45 -23.20
C MET A 574 -22.25 5.42 -24.14
N SER A 575 -21.88 6.69 -24.10
CA SER A 575 -22.43 7.70 -25.01
C SER A 575 -21.79 7.64 -26.40
N GLU A 576 -22.45 8.26 -27.38
CA GLU A 576 -21.87 8.46 -28.72
C GLU A 576 -20.51 9.18 -28.64
N TYR A 577 -20.39 10.21 -27.79
CA TYR A 577 -19.13 10.88 -27.50
C TYR A 577 -18.02 9.90 -27.10
N GLN A 578 -18.31 8.97 -26.17
CA GLN A 578 -17.34 7.97 -25.74
C GLN A 578 -16.96 7.01 -26.88
N HIS A 579 -17.92 6.59 -27.72
CA HIS A 579 -17.61 5.79 -28.91
C HIS A 579 -16.73 6.54 -29.92
N LYS A 580 -16.95 7.85 -30.12
CA LYS A 580 -16.08 8.71 -30.96
C LYS A 580 -14.64 8.74 -30.42
N LEU A 581 -14.44 8.77 -29.10
CA LEU A 581 -13.10 8.71 -28.48
C LEU A 581 -12.44 7.34 -28.70
N ILE A 582 -13.19 6.24 -28.55
CA ILE A 582 -12.70 4.88 -28.79
C ILE A 582 -12.27 4.73 -30.25
N GLY A 583 -13.08 5.23 -31.20
CA GLY A 583 -12.74 5.25 -32.63
C GLY A 583 -11.46 6.01 -32.97
N LYS A 584 -11.03 6.95 -32.12
CA LYS A 584 -9.74 7.67 -32.23
C LYS A 584 -8.55 6.91 -31.64
N GLY A 585 -8.72 5.65 -31.28
CA GLY A 585 -7.66 4.81 -30.71
C GLY A 585 -7.47 4.97 -29.20
N MET A 586 -8.41 5.61 -28.49
CA MET A 586 -8.41 5.64 -27.03
C MET A 586 -8.93 4.29 -26.51
N ALA A 587 -8.12 3.56 -25.76
CA ALA A 587 -8.44 2.18 -25.41
C ALA A 587 -9.62 2.08 -24.42
N SER A 588 -10.73 1.48 -24.87
CA SER A 588 -11.70 0.86 -23.97
C SER A 588 -11.11 -0.43 -23.44
N THR A 589 -11.07 -0.59 -22.12
CA THR A 589 -10.67 -1.85 -21.49
C THR A 589 -11.82 -2.36 -20.62
N GLU A 590 -12.28 -3.57 -20.95
CA GLU A 590 -13.28 -4.30 -20.18
C GLU A 590 -12.65 -4.84 -18.89
N VAL A 591 -12.44 -3.94 -17.94
CA VAL A 591 -11.90 -4.26 -16.62
C VAL A 591 -12.97 -4.03 -15.58
N GLU A 592 -13.08 -4.98 -14.64
CA GLU A 592 -13.93 -4.83 -13.47
C GLU A 592 -13.49 -3.60 -12.66
N LYS A 593 -14.42 -2.69 -12.38
CA LYS A 593 -14.15 -1.46 -11.62
C LYS A 593 -15.30 -1.20 -10.65
N LEU A 594 -15.01 -0.45 -9.58
CA LEU A 594 -16.05 0.03 -8.66
C LEU A 594 -16.78 1.23 -9.28
N VAL A 595 -18.08 1.05 -9.54
CA VAL A 595 -18.95 1.99 -10.24
C VAL A 595 -20.16 2.35 -9.35
N PRO A 596 -20.26 3.60 -8.91
CA PRO A 596 -21.50 4.16 -8.36
C PRO A 596 -22.55 4.25 -9.48
N ASN A 597 -23.72 3.63 -9.29
CA ASN A 597 -24.74 3.53 -10.33
C ASN A 597 -26.15 3.50 -9.72
N LEU A 598 -27.15 3.92 -10.49
CA LEU A 598 -28.56 4.09 -10.11
C LEU A 598 -29.44 2.89 -10.52
N ARG A 599 -28.87 1.69 -10.61
CA ARG A 599 -29.65 0.46 -10.85
C ARG A 599 -30.09 -0.14 -9.52
N ASP A 600 -31.15 -0.93 -9.55
CA ASP A 600 -31.50 -1.84 -8.46
C ASP A 600 -30.29 -2.70 -8.08
N LYS A 601 -30.21 -3.05 -6.80
CA LYS A 601 -29.16 -3.90 -6.25
C LYS A 601 -29.75 -5.27 -5.96
N GLU A 602 -29.12 -6.30 -6.47
CA GLU A 602 -29.51 -7.68 -6.23
C GLU A 602 -28.42 -8.38 -5.41
N HIS A 603 -28.83 -9.11 -4.37
CA HIS A 603 -27.94 -9.82 -3.46
C HIS A 603 -26.75 -8.96 -2.97
N TYR A 604 -27.02 -7.71 -2.61
CA TYR A 604 -26.02 -6.75 -2.16
C TYR A 604 -25.64 -7.02 -0.71
N VAL A 605 -24.38 -7.36 -0.46
CA VAL A 605 -23.87 -7.56 0.90
C VAL A 605 -23.41 -6.22 1.50
N LEU A 606 -23.91 -5.83 2.67
CA LEU A 606 -23.55 -4.57 3.34
C LEU A 606 -23.66 -4.63 4.87
N HIS A 607 -22.96 -3.72 5.53
CA HIS A 607 -23.08 -3.48 6.97
C HIS A 607 -24.46 -2.86 7.30
N TYR A 608 -25.08 -3.25 8.42
CA TYR A 608 -26.43 -2.77 8.76
C TYR A 608 -26.56 -1.25 8.82
N ARG A 609 -25.54 -0.54 9.32
CA ARG A 609 -25.53 0.94 9.36
C ARG A 609 -25.63 1.57 7.97
N ASN A 610 -25.02 0.94 6.97
CA ASN A 610 -25.12 1.39 5.60
C ASN A 610 -26.50 1.13 5.04
N LEU A 611 -27.12 -0.02 5.36
CA LEU A 611 -28.51 -0.28 5.01
C LEU A 611 -29.43 0.79 5.61
N GLN A 612 -29.32 1.07 6.91
CA GLN A 612 -30.09 2.12 7.59
C GLN A 612 -29.98 3.47 6.87
N LEU A 613 -28.76 3.91 6.54
CA LEU A 613 -28.53 5.15 5.80
C LEU A 613 -29.15 5.12 4.40
N TYR A 614 -29.02 4.01 3.67
CA TYR A 614 -29.57 3.93 2.32
C TYR A 614 -31.10 4.00 2.31
N LEU A 615 -31.75 3.37 3.31
CA LEU A 615 -33.20 3.44 3.49
C LEU A 615 -33.64 4.84 3.93
N SER A 616 -32.90 5.50 4.82
CA SER A 616 -33.21 6.89 5.23
C SER A 616 -33.06 7.89 4.08
N LEU A 617 -32.19 7.58 3.11
CA LEU A 617 -32.01 8.35 1.87
C LEU A 617 -32.95 7.91 0.73
N GLY A 618 -33.93 7.05 1.02
CA GLY A 618 -35.05 6.75 0.12
C GLY A 618 -34.93 5.48 -0.72
N MET A 619 -33.82 4.72 -0.66
CA MET A 619 -33.80 3.38 -1.27
C MET A 619 -34.84 2.48 -0.59
N ARG A 620 -35.41 1.51 -1.31
CA ARG A 620 -36.42 0.60 -0.75
C ARG A 620 -35.85 -0.80 -0.59
N LEU A 621 -36.01 -1.38 0.60
CA LEU A 621 -35.67 -2.78 0.83
C LEU A 621 -36.73 -3.66 0.18
N LYS A 622 -36.33 -4.51 -0.77
CA LYS A 622 -37.23 -5.48 -1.41
C LYS A 622 -37.21 -6.82 -0.69
N LYS A 623 -36.03 -7.28 -0.26
CA LYS A 623 -35.85 -8.60 0.37
C LYS A 623 -34.55 -8.68 1.15
N ILE A 624 -34.57 -9.39 2.28
CA ILE A 624 -33.38 -9.90 2.96
C ILE A 624 -33.21 -11.37 2.59
N HIS A 625 -32.08 -11.75 2.00
CA HIS A 625 -31.78 -13.15 1.66
C HIS A 625 -31.04 -13.87 2.79
N ARG A 626 -30.08 -13.19 3.42
CA ARG A 626 -29.27 -13.73 4.52
C ARG A 626 -28.88 -12.60 5.47
N ALA A 627 -28.77 -12.91 6.75
CA ALA A 627 -28.23 -12.01 7.76
C ALA A 627 -27.23 -12.76 8.66
N LEU A 628 -26.04 -12.18 8.81
CA LEU A 628 -24.98 -12.67 9.68
C LEU A 628 -24.88 -11.77 10.91
N ARG A 629 -25.27 -12.29 12.07
CA ARG A 629 -25.11 -11.63 13.36
C ARG A 629 -23.69 -11.78 13.88
N PHE A 630 -23.17 -10.75 14.55
CA PHE A 630 -21.87 -10.77 15.22
C PHE A 630 -21.86 -9.90 16.48
N LYS A 631 -20.90 -10.15 17.37
CA LYS A 631 -20.56 -9.28 18.49
C LYS A 631 -19.70 -8.11 18.01
N GLN A 632 -19.95 -6.91 18.52
CA GLN A 632 -19.20 -5.71 18.16
C GLN A 632 -18.81 -4.87 19.37
N SER A 633 -17.72 -4.10 19.21
CA SER A 633 -17.28 -3.10 20.18
C SER A 633 -16.34 -2.11 19.50
N PRO A 634 -16.11 -0.90 20.05
CA PRO A 634 -15.16 0.07 19.51
C PRO A 634 -13.70 -0.30 19.88
N TRP A 635 -13.29 -1.55 19.64
CA TRP A 635 -12.05 -2.11 20.18
C TRP A 635 -10.76 -1.52 19.57
N MET A 636 -10.82 -0.92 18.38
CA MET A 636 -9.68 -0.21 17.79
C MET A 636 -9.57 1.24 18.26
N GLU A 637 -10.65 1.84 18.78
CA GLU A 637 -10.70 3.26 19.16
C GLU A 637 -9.56 3.67 20.12
N PRO A 638 -9.22 2.90 21.17
CA PRO A 638 -8.16 3.29 22.08
C PRO A 638 -6.80 3.45 21.41
N TYR A 639 -6.50 2.61 20.40
CA TYR A 639 -5.27 2.67 19.63
C TYR A 639 -5.24 3.87 18.68
N ILE A 640 -6.37 4.13 18.00
CA ILE A 640 -6.49 5.29 17.10
C ILE A 640 -6.39 6.60 17.89
N ARG A 641 -7.05 6.69 19.06
CA ARG A 641 -6.95 7.84 19.96
C ARG A 641 -5.52 8.04 20.44
N MET A 642 -4.87 6.98 20.94
CA MET A 642 -3.47 7.02 21.37
C MET A 642 -2.55 7.60 20.29
N ASN A 643 -2.60 7.09 19.06
CA ASN A 643 -1.78 7.58 17.96
C ASN A 643 -2.15 9.02 17.53
N THR A 644 -3.43 9.40 17.65
CA THR A 644 -3.88 10.76 17.35
C THR A 644 -3.34 11.76 18.38
N ASP A 645 -3.33 11.39 19.65
CA ASP A 645 -2.77 12.21 20.73
C ASP A 645 -1.25 12.32 20.63
N LEU A 646 -0.57 11.21 20.30
CA LEU A 646 0.86 11.21 20.00
C LEU A 646 1.18 12.12 18.80
N ARG A 647 0.37 12.08 17.75
CA ARG A 647 0.49 12.97 16.59
C ARG A 647 0.26 14.45 16.92
N LYS A 648 -0.59 14.76 17.91
CA LYS A 648 -0.80 16.14 18.39
C LYS A 648 0.37 16.65 19.23
N LYS A 649 1.04 15.75 19.97
CA LYS A 649 2.18 16.05 20.84
C LYS A 649 3.55 15.93 20.15
N ALA A 650 3.58 15.39 18.93
CA ALA A 650 4.78 15.19 18.14
C ALA A 650 5.59 16.49 18.05
N SER A 651 6.90 16.36 18.26
CA SER A 651 7.83 17.50 18.26
C SER A 651 8.63 17.61 16.98
N SER A 652 8.47 16.65 16.07
CA SER A 652 9.11 16.58 14.76
C SER A 652 8.13 16.07 13.70
N ASP A 653 8.39 16.45 12.45
CA ASP A 653 7.58 16.00 11.30
C ASP A 653 7.69 14.47 11.12
N PHE A 654 8.84 13.88 11.49
CA PHE A 654 9.04 12.44 11.49
C PHE A 654 8.04 11.71 12.40
N GLU A 655 7.89 12.18 13.64
CA GLU A 655 6.96 11.60 14.60
C GLU A 655 5.51 11.73 14.11
N GLU A 656 5.14 12.91 13.60
CA GLU A 656 3.80 13.14 13.05
C GLU A 656 3.47 12.17 11.89
N ASP A 657 4.39 12.02 10.93
CA ASP A 657 4.22 11.13 9.78
C ASP A 657 4.17 9.65 10.22
N LEU A 658 4.97 9.26 11.23
CA LEU A 658 4.96 7.91 11.80
C LEU A 658 3.60 7.54 12.40
N TYR A 659 3.05 8.35 13.31
CA TYR A 659 1.78 8.02 13.96
C TYR A 659 0.62 7.97 12.96
N LYS A 660 0.64 8.84 11.94
CA LYS A 660 -0.30 8.80 10.83
C LYS A 660 -0.18 7.47 10.04
N LEU A 661 1.04 7.06 9.72
CA LEU A 661 1.30 5.83 9.00
C LEU A 661 0.84 4.59 9.78
N MET A 662 1.06 4.58 11.10
CA MET A 662 0.66 3.48 11.96
C MET A 662 -0.86 3.26 11.91
N ASN A 663 -1.66 4.31 12.00
CA ASN A 663 -3.12 4.21 11.83
C ASN A 663 -3.51 3.65 10.46
N ASN A 664 -3.00 4.24 9.37
CA ASN A 664 -3.34 3.81 8.00
C ASN A 664 -2.91 2.37 7.69
N SER A 665 -1.81 1.91 8.30
CA SER A 665 -1.24 0.58 8.07
C SER A 665 -2.09 -0.56 8.65
N VAL A 666 -2.85 -0.32 9.73
CA VAL A 666 -3.77 -1.30 10.33
C VAL A 666 -4.82 -1.74 9.32
N PHE A 667 -5.48 -0.76 8.71
CA PHE A 667 -6.57 -1.00 7.76
C PHE A 667 -6.11 -1.92 6.63
N GLY A 668 -4.96 -1.62 6.01
CA GLY A 668 -4.41 -2.43 4.93
C GLY A 668 -4.19 -3.90 5.29
N LYS A 669 -3.95 -4.22 6.57
CA LYS A 669 -3.76 -5.59 7.03
C LYS A 669 -5.05 -6.41 7.10
N THR A 670 -6.17 -5.75 7.43
CA THR A 670 -7.49 -6.39 7.53
C THR A 670 -8.07 -6.80 6.17
N ILE A 671 -7.68 -6.09 5.10
CA ILE A 671 -8.13 -6.33 3.71
C ILE A 671 -7.11 -7.11 2.87
N GLU A 672 -6.07 -7.67 3.49
CA GLU A 672 -5.00 -8.39 2.79
C GLU A 672 -5.53 -9.60 2.01
N ASN A 673 -5.31 -9.62 0.69
CA ASN A 673 -5.69 -10.76 -0.14
C ASN A 673 -4.56 -11.80 -0.21
N LEU A 674 -4.68 -12.87 0.58
CA LEU A 674 -3.71 -13.96 0.63
C LEU A 674 -3.58 -14.74 -0.69
N ARG A 675 -4.61 -14.71 -1.56
CA ARG A 675 -4.61 -15.39 -2.87
C ARG A 675 -3.62 -14.75 -3.84
N LYS A 676 -3.37 -13.44 -3.75
CA LYS A 676 -2.45 -12.71 -4.64
C LYS A 676 -0.97 -12.89 -4.29
N ARG A 677 -0.64 -13.39 -3.10
CA ARG A 677 0.77 -13.60 -2.72
C ARG A 677 1.39 -14.71 -3.58
N VAL A 678 2.53 -14.42 -4.19
CA VAL A 678 3.29 -15.34 -5.04
C VAL A 678 4.23 -16.19 -4.18
N ASN A 679 4.58 -17.38 -4.64
CA ASN A 679 5.62 -18.20 -4.03
C ASN A 679 6.74 -18.39 -5.06
N VAL A 680 7.92 -17.85 -4.76
CA VAL A 680 9.10 -17.88 -5.62
C VAL A 680 10.20 -18.58 -4.84
N LYS A 681 10.92 -19.48 -5.50
CA LYS A 681 12.11 -20.15 -4.97
C LYS A 681 13.29 -19.76 -5.82
N LEU A 682 14.31 -19.18 -5.18
CA LEU A 682 15.60 -18.96 -5.78
C LEU A 682 16.41 -20.25 -5.72
N VAL A 683 16.96 -20.66 -6.85
CA VAL A 683 17.72 -21.90 -7.03
C VAL A 683 19.02 -21.55 -7.74
N ARG A 684 20.14 -22.01 -7.17
CA ARG A 684 21.46 -21.84 -7.79
C ARG A 684 21.77 -22.98 -8.76
N ALA A 685 22.70 -22.76 -9.68
CA ALA A 685 23.17 -23.79 -10.61
C ALA A 685 23.63 -25.08 -9.90
N ASN A 686 24.31 -24.94 -8.76
CA ASN A 686 24.76 -26.08 -7.96
C ASN A 686 23.65 -26.80 -7.16
N GLU A 687 22.40 -26.36 -7.25
CA GLU A 687 21.22 -26.96 -6.60
C GLU A 687 20.35 -27.74 -7.60
N GLU A 688 20.96 -28.41 -8.57
CA GLU A 688 20.28 -29.07 -9.71
C GLU A 688 19.13 -30.01 -9.29
N LYS A 689 19.33 -30.84 -8.26
CA LYS A 689 18.28 -31.74 -7.74
C LYS A 689 17.04 -30.98 -7.27
N LYS A 690 17.23 -29.81 -6.64
CA LYS A 690 16.14 -28.93 -6.19
C LYS A 690 15.45 -28.27 -7.37
N LEU A 691 16.21 -27.86 -8.40
CA LEU A 691 15.66 -27.33 -9.64
C LEU A 691 14.73 -28.34 -10.32
N TRP A 692 15.21 -29.56 -10.57
CA TRP A 692 14.42 -30.64 -11.17
C TRP A 692 13.18 -30.99 -10.36
N SER A 693 13.32 -31.06 -9.03
CA SER A 693 12.17 -31.32 -8.14
C SER A 693 11.09 -30.23 -8.23
N LEU A 694 11.49 -28.96 -8.36
CA LEU A 694 10.53 -27.85 -8.48
C LEU A 694 9.87 -27.78 -9.86
N ILE A 695 10.62 -28.07 -10.93
CA ILE A 695 10.09 -28.08 -12.32
C ILE A 695 9.15 -29.27 -12.53
N ALA A 696 9.48 -30.44 -11.98
CA ALA A 696 8.63 -31.63 -12.04
C ALA A 696 7.36 -31.51 -11.18
N SER A 697 7.27 -30.48 -10.33
CA SER A 697 6.09 -30.26 -9.49
C SER A 697 4.87 -29.88 -10.36
N PRO A 698 3.69 -30.49 -10.12
CA PRO A 698 2.44 -30.02 -10.74
C PRO A 698 2.09 -28.56 -10.41
N ALA A 699 2.71 -27.98 -9.38
CA ALA A 699 2.54 -26.59 -9.00
C ALA A 699 3.50 -25.63 -9.72
N PHE A 700 4.39 -26.11 -10.60
CA PHE A 700 5.28 -25.26 -11.38
C PHE A 700 4.48 -24.29 -12.26
N ALA A 701 4.76 -22.99 -12.11
CA ALA A 701 4.11 -21.94 -12.90
C ALA A 701 5.00 -21.50 -14.07
N GLN A 702 6.18 -20.99 -13.74
CA GLN A 702 7.16 -20.46 -14.67
C GLN A 702 8.56 -20.43 -14.04
N ALA A 703 9.58 -20.38 -14.90
CA ALA A 703 10.97 -20.16 -14.52
C ALA A 703 11.46 -18.86 -15.14
N ASN A 704 12.09 -18.02 -14.33
CA ASN A 704 12.76 -16.80 -14.75
C ASN A 704 14.25 -17.00 -14.53
N ILE A 705 14.99 -17.22 -15.62
CA ILE A 705 16.44 -17.37 -15.60
C ILE A 705 17.04 -15.97 -15.56
N PHE A 706 17.86 -15.69 -14.55
CA PHE A 706 18.54 -14.39 -14.43
C PHE A 706 19.90 -14.43 -15.10
N ASP A 707 20.69 -15.44 -14.76
CA ASP A 707 22.01 -15.74 -15.32
C ASP A 707 22.27 -17.26 -15.26
N ASP A 708 23.49 -17.68 -15.62
CA ASP A 708 23.91 -19.08 -15.61
C ASP A 708 23.92 -19.71 -14.21
N ASP A 709 23.97 -18.88 -13.15
CA ASP A 709 24.13 -19.31 -11.77
C ASP A 709 22.84 -19.21 -10.93
N LEU A 710 21.80 -18.49 -11.39
CA LEU A 710 20.59 -18.19 -10.63
C LEU A 710 19.29 -18.24 -11.47
N VAL A 711 18.33 -19.01 -10.97
CA VAL A 711 16.97 -19.07 -11.51
C VAL A 711 15.92 -18.85 -10.42
N ALA A 712 14.91 -18.05 -10.72
CA ALA A 712 13.69 -17.92 -9.93
C ALA A 712 12.62 -18.86 -10.45
N ILE A 713 12.22 -19.83 -9.63
CA ILE A 713 11.11 -20.74 -9.92
C ILE A 713 9.86 -20.26 -9.20
N GLN A 714 8.86 -19.86 -9.98
CA GLN A 714 7.54 -19.53 -9.45
C GLN A 714 6.72 -20.80 -9.33
N VAL A 715 6.13 -21.01 -8.15
CA VAL A 715 5.23 -22.14 -7.87
C VAL A 715 3.87 -21.63 -7.41
N HIS A 716 2.81 -22.24 -7.92
CA HIS A 716 1.46 -22.07 -7.42
C HIS A 716 1.35 -22.62 -5.99
N LYS A 717 0.38 -22.11 -5.23
CA LYS A 717 0.09 -22.62 -3.90
C LYS A 717 -0.83 -23.82 -4.02
N SER A 718 -0.43 -24.96 -3.48
CA SER A 718 -1.32 -26.12 -3.35
C SER A 718 -2.36 -25.94 -2.24
N HIS A 719 -2.01 -25.19 -1.19
CA HIS A 719 -2.86 -24.92 -0.03
C HIS A 719 -2.84 -23.44 0.34
N LEU A 720 -4.01 -22.91 0.75
CA LEU A 720 -4.15 -21.55 1.26
C LEU A 720 -5.01 -21.55 2.52
N VAL A 721 -4.45 -21.12 3.65
CA VAL A 721 -5.21 -20.94 4.88
C VAL A 721 -5.81 -19.53 4.93
N LEU A 722 -7.14 -19.42 5.06
CA LEU A 722 -7.88 -18.16 5.13
C LEU A 722 -7.94 -17.62 6.56
N ASN A 723 -6.80 -17.23 7.11
CA ASN A 723 -6.64 -16.84 8.52
C ASN A 723 -6.52 -15.32 8.72
N ARG A 724 -7.42 -14.54 8.13
CA ARG A 724 -7.48 -13.08 8.29
C ARG A 724 -8.87 -12.64 8.72
N PRO A 725 -9.00 -11.66 9.64
CA PRO A 725 -10.29 -11.14 10.07
C PRO A 725 -10.84 -10.16 9.03
N ILE A 726 -11.23 -10.68 7.85
CA ILE A 726 -11.62 -9.86 6.69
C ILE A 726 -12.91 -9.05 6.91
N TYR A 727 -13.75 -9.48 7.87
CA TYR A 727 -14.97 -8.79 8.26
C TYR A 727 -14.68 -7.39 8.83
N VAL A 728 -13.55 -7.23 9.51
CA VAL A 728 -13.13 -5.93 10.05
C VAL A 728 -12.89 -4.94 8.90
N GLY A 729 -12.17 -5.40 7.87
CA GLY A 729 -11.86 -4.57 6.71
C GLY A 729 -13.10 -4.21 5.88
N MET A 730 -14.06 -5.13 5.79
CA MET A 730 -15.36 -4.89 5.15
C MET A 730 -16.19 -3.84 5.92
N SER A 731 -16.32 -3.99 7.24
CA SER A 731 -17.03 -3.02 8.09
C SER A 731 -16.38 -1.63 8.03
N ILE A 732 -15.04 -1.53 8.12
CA ILE A 732 -14.33 -0.24 8.00
C ILE A 732 -14.64 0.41 6.65
N LEU A 733 -14.56 -0.34 5.55
CA LEU A 733 -14.84 0.19 4.21
C LEU A 733 -16.27 0.72 4.08
N ASP A 734 -17.25 0.05 4.66
CA ASP A 734 -18.65 0.46 4.59
C ASP A 734 -18.95 1.66 5.50
N LEU A 735 -18.45 1.65 6.73
CA LEU A 735 -18.57 2.78 7.65
C LEU A 735 -17.86 4.03 7.11
N SER A 736 -16.72 3.89 6.43
CA SER A 736 -16.09 5.02 5.74
C SER A 736 -17.01 5.62 4.67
N LYS A 737 -17.74 4.81 3.89
CA LYS A 737 -18.73 5.33 2.93
C LYS A 737 -19.91 5.99 3.65
N TYR A 738 -20.35 5.42 4.78
CA TYR A 738 -21.42 5.98 5.60
C TYR A 738 -21.11 7.44 5.95
N LEU A 739 -19.92 7.75 6.47
CA LEU A 739 -19.58 9.12 6.86
C LEU A 739 -19.62 10.09 5.67
N MET A 740 -19.08 9.67 4.53
CA MET A 740 -19.04 10.52 3.33
C MET A 740 -20.44 10.77 2.75
N TYR A 741 -21.30 9.75 2.72
CA TYR A 741 -22.69 9.90 2.29
C TYR A 741 -23.52 10.72 3.28
N ASP A 742 -23.36 10.50 4.58
CA ASP A 742 -24.03 11.26 5.61
C ASP A 742 -23.66 12.75 5.53
N PHE A 743 -22.37 13.06 5.38
CA PHE A 743 -21.94 14.44 5.21
C PHE A 743 -22.53 15.07 3.94
N TYR A 744 -22.45 14.39 2.79
CA TYR A 744 -22.95 14.96 1.54
C TYR A 744 -24.48 15.11 1.54
N TYR A 745 -25.23 14.07 1.89
CA TYR A 745 -26.68 14.08 1.79
C TYR A 745 -27.39 14.73 2.98
N ASN A 746 -26.98 14.42 4.21
CA ASN A 746 -27.67 14.90 5.41
C ASN A 746 -27.13 16.24 5.93
N LYS A 747 -25.97 16.71 5.46
CA LYS A 747 -25.43 18.04 5.79
C LYS A 747 -25.45 18.97 4.59
N MET A 748 -24.67 18.68 3.55
CA MET A 748 -24.51 19.61 2.41
C MET A 748 -25.80 19.74 1.59
N LYS A 749 -26.43 18.64 1.20
CA LYS A 749 -27.71 18.67 0.47
C LYS A 749 -28.87 19.17 1.33
N ALA A 750 -28.86 18.92 2.64
CA ALA A 750 -29.86 19.48 3.55
C ALA A 750 -29.78 21.02 3.65
N GLN A 751 -28.57 21.58 3.62
CA GLN A 751 -28.36 23.03 3.67
C GLN A 751 -28.61 23.72 2.32
N TYR A 752 -28.10 23.15 1.23
CA TYR A 752 -28.06 23.83 -0.08
C TYR A 752 -29.04 23.27 -1.12
N GLY A 753 -29.63 22.09 -0.90
CA GLY A 753 -30.53 21.45 -1.85
C GLY A 753 -29.89 21.27 -3.23
N GLU A 754 -30.56 21.76 -4.27
CA GLU A 754 -30.06 21.72 -5.65
C GLU A 754 -28.91 22.69 -5.93
N CYS A 755 -28.68 23.67 -5.05
CA CYS A 755 -27.57 24.61 -5.15
C CYS A 755 -26.20 24.00 -4.78
N CYS A 756 -26.15 22.73 -4.37
CA CYS A 756 -24.89 22.01 -4.15
C CYS A 756 -24.77 20.81 -5.08
N GLN A 757 -23.66 20.76 -5.83
CA GLN A 757 -23.34 19.68 -6.74
C GLN A 757 -21.95 19.11 -6.45
N LEU A 758 -21.84 17.79 -6.31
CA LEU A 758 -20.56 17.11 -6.29
C LEU A 758 -19.92 17.16 -7.68
N LEU A 759 -18.68 17.65 -7.78
CA LEU A 759 -17.86 17.66 -8.99
C LEU A 759 -16.97 16.41 -9.08
N TYR A 760 -16.32 16.08 -7.97
CA TYR A 760 -15.34 15.00 -7.86
C TYR A 760 -15.29 14.44 -6.45
N THR A 761 -15.00 13.14 -6.35
CA THR A 761 -14.66 12.49 -5.08
C THR A 761 -13.52 11.50 -5.27
N ASP A 762 -12.64 11.40 -4.26
CA ASP A 762 -11.67 10.32 -4.13
C ASP A 762 -11.56 9.87 -2.68
N THR A 763 -12.30 8.83 -2.36
CA THR A 763 -12.33 8.14 -1.06
C THR A 763 -12.82 9.00 0.10
N ASP A 764 -12.00 9.95 0.54
CA ASP A 764 -12.17 10.82 1.71
C ASP A 764 -12.37 12.30 1.34
N SER A 765 -12.31 12.64 0.05
CA SER A 765 -12.48 14.00 -0.42
C SER A 765 -13.78 14.23 -1.22
N LEU A 766 -14.34 15.42 -1.09
CA LEU A 766 -15.46 15.95 -1.87
C LEU A 766 -15.05 17.31 -2.45
N LEU A 767 -15.09 17.42 -3.78
CA LEU A 767 -15.00 18.70 -4.47
C LEU A 767 -16.42 19.13 -4.86
N LEU A 768 -16.89 20.23 -4.28
CA LEU A 768 -18.28 20.68 -4.37
C LEU A 768 -18.36 22.01 -5.13
N GLU A 769 -19.35 22.15 -5.99
CA GLU A 769 -19.82 23.44 -6.50
C GLU A 769 -21.04 23.85 -5.66
N ILE A 770 -21.00 25.05 -5.09
CA ILE A 770 -22.01 25.56 -4.15
C ILE A 770 -22.45 26.94 -4.61
N GLN A 771 -23.72 27.11 -4.90
CA GLN A 771 -24.35 28.39 -5.12
C GLN A 771 -24.90 28.94 -3.80
N THR A 772 -24.32 30.02 -3.30
CA THR A 772 -24.67 30.69 -2.04
C THR A 772 -24.15 32.13 -2.06
N GLU A 773 -24.64 33.01 -1.18
CA GLU A 773 -24.12 34.37 -1.06
C GLU A 773 -22.66 34.37 -0.60
N ASN A 774 -22.35 33.63 0.48
CA ASN A 774 -21.00 33.48 1.01
C ASN A 774 -20.80 32.14 1.74
N VAL A 775 -20.09 31.20 1.10
CA VAL A 775 -19.85 29.87 1.67
C VAL A 775 -19.03 29.90 2.97
N TYR A 776 -18.20 30.93 3.17
CA TYR A 776 -17.39 31.03 4.38
C TYR A 776 -18.21 31.49 5.59
N GLU A 777 -19.23 32.32 5.38
CA GLU A 777 -20.19 32.66 6.44
C GLU A 777 -21.07 31.47 6.80
N ASP A 778 -21.52 30.71 5.79
CA ASP A 778 -22.24 29.46 6.00
C ASP A 778 -21.44 28.50 6.88
N MET A 779 -20.14 28.35 6.63
CA MET A 779 -19.24 27.50 7.41
C MET A 779 -19.12 27.95 8.88
N ILE A 780 -19.27 29.24 9.20
CA ILE A 780 -19.25 29.73 10.59
C ILE A 780 -20.44 29.15 11.36
N THR A 781 -21.62 29.10 10.74
CA THR A 781 -22.85 28.61 11.40
C THR A 781 -22.78 27.12 11.72
N GLN A 782 -21.98 26.36 10.99
CA GLN A 782 -21.75 24.92 11.17
C GLN A 782 -20.27 24.61 11.42
N ALA A 783 -19.59 25.48 12.19
CA ALA A 783 -18.16 25.36 12.45
C ALA A 783 -17.77 24.02 13.10
N ASP A 784 -18.71 23.34 13.75
CA ASP A 784 -18.51 22.02 14.33
C ASP A 784 -18.21 20.95 13.26
N LEU A 785 -18.65 21.12 12.01
CA LEU A 785 -18.42 20.16 10.93
C LEU A 785 -17.01 20.26 10.32
N TYR A 786 -16.38 21.42 10.41
CA TYR A 786 -15.18 21.75 9.65
C TYR A 786 -13.90 21.79 10.51
N ASP A 787 -12.78 21.36 9.94
CA ASP A 787 -11.44 21.63 10.46
C ASP A 787 -10.82 22.77 9.64
N THR A 788 -10.86 23.98 10.20
CA THR A 788 -10.28 25.20 9.61
C THR A 788 -8.94 25.56 10.26
N SER A 789 -8.29 24.62 10.96
CA SER A 789 -7.04 24.89 11.69
C SER A 789 -5.84 25.19 10.79
N ASN A 790 -5.95 24.92 9.49
CA ASN A 790 -4.95 25.23 8.46
C ASN A 790 -5.13 26.62 7.83
N TYR A 791 -6.18 27.37 8.17
CA TYR A 791 -6.38 28.73 7.67
C TYR A 791 -5.31 29.67 8.24
N PRO A 792 -5.00 30.80 7.58
CA PRO A 792 -4.18 31.86 8.15
C PRO A 792 -4.70 32.30 9.51
N LYS A 793 -3.82 32.62 10.47
CA LYS A 793 -4.19 32.91 11.87
C LYS A 793 -5.08 34.15 12.01
N ASP A 794 -4.96 35.06 11.06
CA ASP A 794 -5.70 36.32 10.92
C ASP A 794 -7.06 36.13 10.22
N HIS A 795 -7.33 34.96 9.63
CA HIS A 795 -8.59 34.66 8.98
C HIS A 795 -9.71 34.42 10.02
N SER A 796 -10.90 34.98 9.79
CA SER A 796 -12.06 34.90 10.71
C SER A 796 -12.47 33.46 11.07
N LEU A 797 -12.44 32.55 10.10
CA LEU A 797 -12.69 31.12 10.28
C LEU A 797 -11.58 30.32 10.97
N HIS A 798 -10.39 30.89 11.24
CA HIS A 798 -9.30 30.12 11.83
C HIS A 798 -9.67 29.60 13.23
N SER A 799 -9.70 28.29 13.39
CA SER A 799 -9.99 27.64 14.67
C SER A 799 -9.19 26.36 14.85
N ILE A 800 -8.53 26.23 16.00
CA ILE A 800 -7.80 25.01 16.38
C ILE A 800 -8.70 23.96 17.04
N THR A 801 -9.98 24.26 17.27
CA THR A 801 -10.94 23.40 18.00
C THR A 801 -11.07 22.02 17.36
N ASN A 802 -11.22 21.97 16.03
CA ASN A 802 -11.39 20.73 15.28
C ASN A 802 -10.07 20.20 14.67
N LYS A 803 -8.91 20.74 15.06
CA LYS A 803 -7.61 20.37 14.52
C LYS A 803 -7.36 18.86 14.63
N LYS A 804 -7.31 18.19 13.47
CA LYS A 804 -7.08 16.74 13.35
C LYS A 804 -8.15 15.89 14.06
N VAL A 805 -9.34 16.42 14.33
CA VAL A 805 -10.46 15.64 14.90
C VAL A 805 -11.02 14.69 13.84
N LEU A 806 -11.20 13.42 14.20
CA LEU A 806 -11.58 12.35 13.28
C LEU A 806 -12.93 12.64 12.60
N GLY A 807 -12.96 12.51 11.28
CA GLY A 807 -14.18 12.62 10.48
C GLY A 807 -14.70 14.04 10.24
N LYS A 808 -14.03 15.08 10.76
CA LYS A 808 -14.32 16.48 10.41
C LYS A 808 -13.77 16.81 9.02
N MET A 809 -14.45 17.70 8.30
CA MET A 809 -14.08 18.07 6.95
C MET A 809 -13.10 19.24 6.94
N LYS A 810 -11.89 18.98 6.49
CA LYS A 810 -10.85 20.00 6.32
C LYS A 810 -10.95 20.63 4.94
N ASP A 811 -10.86 21.94 4.85
CA ASP A 811 -10.69 22.63 3.56
C ASP A 811 -9.23 22.53 3.10
N GLU A 812 -8.99 21.85 1.98
CA GLU A 812 -7.66 21.61 1.42
C GLU A 812 -7.03 22.87 0.82
N CYS A 813 -7.82 23.90 0.50
CA CYS A 813 -7.34 25.18 -0.03
C CYS A 813 -7.12 26.24 1.06
N ALA A 814 -7.36 25.91 2.33
CA ALA A 814 -7.05 26.76 3.49
C ALA A 814 -7.64 28.18 3.41
N GLY A 815 -8.87 28.30 2.91
CA GLY A 815 -9.57 29.58 2.72
C GLY A 815 -9.25 30.32 1.42
N VAL A 816 -8.33 29.82 0.60
CA VAL A 816 -8.08 30.37 -0.74
C VAL A 816 -9.18 29.90 -1.68
N ALA A 817 -9.92 30.84 -2.28
CA ALA A 817 -10.99 30.52 -3.21
C ALA A 817 -10.47 29.75 -4.44
N ILE A 818 -11.23 28.75 -4.91
CA ILE A 818 -10.94 28.03 -6.14
C ILE A 818 -11.59 28.76 -7.32
N ALA A 819 -10.81 29.09 -8.35
CA ALA A 819 -11.28 29.77 -9.55
C ALA A 819 -11.83 28.79 -10.61
N GLU A 820 -11.10 27.69 -10.88
CA GLU A 820 -11.43 26.77 -11.97
C GLU A 820 -11.06 25.32 -11.63
N TYR A 821 -11.89 24.38 -12.08
CA TYR A 821 -11.70 22.94 -11.93
C TYR A 821 -11.88 22.21 -13.27
N VAL A 822 -11.00 21.23 -13.51
CA VAL A 822 -11.09 20.31 -14.66
C VAL A 822 -10.84 18.88 -14.21
N GLY A 823 -11.79 17.98 -14.48
CA GLY A 823 -11.72 16.55 -14.19
C GLY A 823 -11.80 15.71 -15.46
N LEU A 824 -10.73 14.98 -15.79
CA LEU A 824 -10.72 14.13 -16.98
C LEU A 824 -11.28 12.74 -16.69
N HIS A 825 -10.77 12.10 -15.64
CA HIS A 825 -11.21 10.79 -15.15
C HIS A 825 -10.78 10.64 -13.67
N PRO A 826 -11.19 9.57 -12.95
CA PRO A 826 -10.82 9.37 -11.55
C PRO A 826 -9.30 9.52 -11.34
N LYS A 827 -8.89 10.33 -10.35
CA LYS A 827 -7.47 10.62 -10.03
C LYS A 827 -6.68 11.32 -11.14
N MET A 828 -7.38 11.98 -12.07
CA MET A 828 -6.78 12.84 -13.09
C MET A 828 -7.56 14.16 -13.20
N TYR A 829 -7.06 15.20 -12.54
CA TYR A 829 -7.74 16.49 -12.43
C TYR A 829 -6.77 17.64 -12.15
N SER A 830 -7.24 18.87 -12.37
CA SER A 830 -6.55 20.11 -12.01
C SER A 830 -7.50 21.10 -11.34
N ILE A 831 -7.03 21.75 -10.27
CA ILE A 831 -7.72 22.81 -9.54
C ILE A 831 -6.82 24.05 -9.58
N LEU A 832 -7.37 25.18 -10.01
CA LEU A 832 -6.71 26.47 -10.04
C LEU A 832 -7.27 27.34 -8.90
N GLU A 833 -6.42 27.73 -7.95
CA GLU A 833 -6.77 28.68 -6.90
C GLU A 833 -6.90 30.11 -7.47
N ALA A 834 -7.52 31.03 -6.72
CA ALA A 834 -7.59 32.45 -7.05
C ALA A 834 -6.23 33.15 -6.81
N GLY A 835 -5.95 34.24 -7.54
CA GLY A 835 -4.71 35.03 -7.36
C GLY A 835 -3.85 35.26 -8.62
N GLY A 836 -4.43 35.18 -9.82
CA GLY A 836 -3.74 35.53 -11.06
C GLY A 836 -2.59 34.57 -11.44
N PRO A 837 -1.54 35.05 -12.13
CA PRO A 837 -0.43 34.22 -12.63
C PRO A 837 0.37 33.46 -11.55
N GLU A 838 0.34 33.93 -10.31
CA GLU A 838 1.02 33.30 -9.16
C GLU A 838 0.13 32.29 -8.43
N ALA A 839 -1.12 32.12 -8.86
CA ALA A 839 -2.06 31.19 -8.25
C ALA A 839 -1.54 29.76 -8.23
N LYS A 840 -1.64 29.13 -7.07
CA LYS A 840 -1.25 27.74 -6.90
C LYS A 840 -2.20 26.83 -7.69
N ASN A 841 -1.62 25.84 -8.35
CA ASN A 841 -2.34 24.87 -9.15
C ASN A 841 -2.13 23.46 -8.62
N ILE A 842 -3.20 22.86 -8.11
CA ILE A 842 -3.23 21.47 -7.67
C ILE A 842 -3.43 20.59 -8.91
N LYS A 843 -2.39 19.87 -9.32
CA LYS A 843 -2.41 18.96 -10.47
C LYS A 843 -2.26 17.51 -10.03
N LYS A 844 -3.21 16.65 -10.43
CA LYS A 844 -3.14 15.20 -10.21
C LYS A 844 -3.27 14.47 -11.54
N ALA A 845 -2.32 13.58 -11.83
CA ALA A 845 -2.37 12.66 -12.95
C ALA A 845 -1.82 11.29 -12.52
N GLN A 846 -2.72 10.38 -12.13
CA GLN A 846 -2.31 9.07 -11.63
C GLN A 846 -1.50 8.30 -12.67
N GLY A 847 -0.35 7.77 -12.24
CA GLY A 847 0.54 6.99 -13.10
C GLY A 847 1.51 7.84 -13.93
N VAL A 848 1.52 9.16 -13.77
CA VAL A 848 2.51 10.07 -14.35
C VAL A 848 3.52 10.48 -13.27
N LYS A 849 4.81 10.62 -13.63
CA LYS A 849 5.87 10.99 -12.69
C LYS A 849 5.65 12.42 -12.18
N LYS A 850 5.91 12.65 -10.89
CA LYS A 850 5.72 13.97 -10.25
C LYS A 850 6.49 15.10 -10.96
N SER A 851 7.72 14.84 -11.41
CA SER A 851 8.53 15.83 -12.14
C SER A 851 7.86 16.27 -13.44
N VAL A 852 7.32 15.32 -14.21
CA VAL A 852 6.57 15.60 -15.45
C VAL A 852 5.31 16.41 -15.17
N VAL A 853 4.55 16.05 -14.13
CA VAL A 853 3.35 16.81 -13.74
C VAL A 853 3.71 18.23 -13.31
N LYS A 854 4.83 18.42 -12.61
CA LYS A 854 5.28 19.74 -12.13
C LYS A 854 5.74 20.64 -13.27
N LYS A 855 6.49 20.11 -14.23
CA LYS A 855 7.19 20.91 -15.26
C LYS A 855 6.49 21.03 -16.60
N HIS A 856 5.79 19.99 -17.05
CA HIS A 856 5.28 19.91 -18.42
C HIS A 856 3.75 19.88 -18.51
N ILE A 857 3.06 19.69 -17.39
CA ILE A 857 1.60 19.63 -17.36
C ILE A 857 1.06 20.88 -16.65
N HIS A 858 0.22 21.65 -17.35
CA HIS A 858 -0.42 22.87 -16.84
C HIS A 858 -1.94 22.72 -16.83
N HIS A 859 -2.66 23.63 -16.18
CA HIS A 859 -4.14 23.62 -16.13
C HIS A 859 -4.76 23.56 -17.54
N GLU A 860 -4.22 24.39 -18.45
CA GLU A 860 -4.69 24.48 -19.83
C GLU A 860 -4.55 23.16 -20.60
N HIS A 861 -3.54 22.31 -20.30
CA HIS A 861 -3.46 20.98 -20.91
C HIS A 861 -4.64 20.08 -20.51
N TYR A 862 -5.18 20.20 -19.30
CA TYR A 862 -6.41 19.49 -18.92
C TYR A 862 -7.63 20.04 -19.67
N LYS A 863 -7.72 21.36 -19.83
CA LYS A 863 -8.80 22.02 -20.59
C LYS A 863 -8.75 21.62 -22.06
N GLU A 864 -7.59 21.68 -22.69
CA GLU A 864 -7.37 21.21 -24.06
C GLU A 864 -7.71 19.72 -24.20
N ALA A 865 -7.32 18.88 -23.23
CA ALA A 865 -7.66 17.46 -23.28
C ALA A 865 -9.19 17.28 -23.30
N LEU A 866 -9.91 17.99 -22.42
CA LEU A 866 -11.36 17.93 -22.29
C LEU A 866 -12.09 18.50 -23.51
N PHE A 867 -11.78 19.73 -23.90
CA PHE A 867 -12.52 20.51 -24.90
C PHE A 867 -12.01 20.30 -26.34
N SER A 868 -10.82 19.74 -26.54
CA SER A 868 -10.28 19.44 -27.88
C SER A 868 -10.16 17.95 -28.17
N ASN A 869 -10.58 17.07 -27.24
CA ASN A 869 -10.46 15.61 -27.35
C ASN A 869 -9.01 15.15 -27.62
N ARG A 870 -8.04 15.87 -27.04
CA ARG A 870 -6.61 15.67 -27.27
C ARG A 870 -6.01 14.78 -26.17
N THR A 871 -5.15 13.85 -26.56
CA THR A 871 -4.30 13.10 -25.63
C THR A 871 -2.90 13.70 -25.59
N PHE A 872 -2.30 13.76 -24.40
CA PHE A 872 -0.94 14.28 -24.22
C PHE A 872 0.01 13.15 -23.89
N GLY A 873 1.13 13.05 -24.61
CA GLY A 873 2.22 12.12 -24.32
C GLY A 873 3.47 12.86 -23.87
N HIS A 874 4.16 12.33 -22.86
CA HIS A 874 5.44 12.89 -22.41
C HIS A 874 6.48 11.77 -22.32
N CYS A 875 7.72 12.10 -22.68
CA CYS A 875 8.88 11.25 -22.44
C CYS A 875 9.28 11.34 -20.97
N THR A 876 9.61 10.21 -20.35
CA THR A 876 10.04 10.14 -18.95
C THR A 876 11.23 9.21 -18.82
N TYR A 877 12.26 9.66 -18.11
CA TYR A 877 13.38 8.81 -17.73
C TYR A 877 13.05 7.99 -16.47
N VAL A 878 13.29 6.68 -16.54
CA VAL A 878 13.05 5.75 -15.43
C VAL A 878 14.20 4.76 -15.29
N LEU A 879 14.48 4.34 -14.06
CA LEU A 879 15.29 3.15 -13.79
C LEU A 879 14.38 1.92 -13.80
N ARG A 880 14.81 0.86 -14.48
CA ARG A 880 14.10 -0.43 -14.46
C ARG A 880 15.13 -1.56 -14.41
N ALA A 881 14.86 -2.53 -13.55
CA ALA A 881 15.59 -3.78 -13.56
C ALA A 881 14.98 -4.76 -14.58
N GLU A 882 15.84 -5.51 -15.25
CA GLU A 882 15.50 -6.68 -16.05
C GLU A 882 16.54 -7.76 -15.73
N ARG A 883 16.09 -8.93 -15.25
CA ARG A 883 16.98 -10.02 -14.79
C ARG A 883 17.99 -9.56 -13.73
N HIS A 884 17.57 -8.67 -12.84
CA HIS A 884 18.43 -8.03 -11.84
C HIS A 884 19.54 -7.11 -12.39
N HIS A 885 19.60 -6.86 -13.70
CA HIS A 885 20.40 -5.77 -14.27
C HIS A 885 19.61 -4.48 -14.28
N ILE A 886 20.17 -3.41 -13.72
CA ILE A 886 19.50 -2.11 -13.63
C ILE A 886 19.87 -1.27 -14.84
N TYR A 887 18.85 -0.83 -15.57
CA TYR A 887 19.00 0.03 -16.73
C TYR A 887 18.29 1.37 -16.54
N GLY A 888 18.95 2.44 -16.98
CA GLY A 888 18.28 3.70 -17.26
C GLY A 888 17.62 3.66 -18.63
N GLN A 889 16.37 4.13 -18.73
CA GLN A 889 15.62 4.09 -19.98
C GLN A 889 14.63 5.26 -20.14
N TYR A 890 14.47 5.73 -21.38
CA TYR A 890 13.41 6.66 -21.75
C TYR A 890 12.13 5.91 -22.10
N LEU A 891 11.01 6.35 -21.53
CA LEU A 891 9.67 5.83 -21.76
C LEU A 891 8.77 6.95 -22.29
N ASN A 892 8.18 6.78 -23.47
CA ASN A 892 7.10 7.65 -23.94
C ASN A 892 5.73 7.10 -23.45
N LYS A 893 4.98 7.90 -22.68
CA LYS A 893 3.71 7.48 -22.08
C LYS A 893 2.61 8.53 -22.30
N VAL A 894 1.40 8.08 -22.60
CA VAL A 894 0.20 8.93 -22.54
C VAL A 894 -0.05 9.36 -21.10
N THR A 895 -0.03 10.66 -20.86
CA THR A 895 -0.11 11.31 -19.56
C THR A 895 -1.48 11.90 -19.25
N LEU A 896 -2.20 12.42 -20.24
CA LEU A 896 -3.56 12.93 -20.11
C LEU A 896 -4.46 12.34 -21.19
N SER A 897 -5.67 11.94 -20.81
CA SER A 897 -6.69 11.42 -21.72
C SER A 897 -8.08 11.89 -21.26
N PRO A 898 -8.95 12.36 -22.17
CA PRO A 898 -10.33 12.72 -21.84
C PRO A 898 -11.27 11.51 -21.77
N TYR A 899 -10.79 10.28 -21.96
CA TYR A 899 -11.63 9.10 -21.86
C TYR A 899 -11.85 8.70 -20.39
N ASP A 900 -13.10 8.67 -19.95
CA ASP A 900 -13.55 8.01 -18.72
C ASP A 900 -14.68 7.02 -19.06
N SER A 901 -14.75 5.93 -18.32
CA SER A 901 -15.72 4.84 -18.50
C SER A 901 -16.54 4.56 -17.24
N LYS A 902 -16.38 5.33 -16.16
CA LYS A 902 -17.17 5.12 -14.95
C LYS A 902 -18.58 5.69 -15.02
N ARG A 903 -18.83 6.60 -15.95
CA ARG A 903 -20.11 7.31 -16.12
C ARG A 903 -20.40 7.52 -17.60
N TRP A 904 -21.67 7.77 -17.92
CA TRP A 904 -22.10 8.20 -19.24
C TRP A 904 -21.77 9.69 -19.41
N ILE A 905 -21.08 10.06 -20.50
CA ILE A 905 -20.60 11.44 -20.72
C ILE A 905 -21.45 12.11 -21.79
N ALA A 906 -22.03 13.27 -21.49
CA ALA A 906 -22.82 14.05 -22.43
C ALA A 906 -21.99 14.61 -23.60
N GLU A 907 -22.63 14.98 -24.70
CA GLU A 907 -21.96 15.58 -25.88
C GLU A 907 -21.29 16.94 -25.58
N ASP A 908 -21.76 17.65 -24.54
CA ASP A 908 -21.10 18.86 -24.00
C ASP A 908 -19.77 18.57 -23.30
N ARG A 909 -19.45 17.28 -23.08
CA ARG A 909 -18.22 16.73 -22.50
C ARG A 909 -18.01 17.07 -21.03
N VAL A 910 -18.89 17.87 -20.43
CA VAL A 910 -18.81 18.39 -19.06
C VAL A 910 -19.75 17.62 -18.14
N ASN A 911 -21.00 17.47 -18.56
CA ASN A 911 -22.04 16.82 -17.76
C ASN A 911 -21.96 15.30 -17.90
N THR A 912 -22.25 14.60 -16.81
CA THR A 912 -22.23 13.14 -16.79
C THR A 912 -23.42 12.55 -16.05
N LEU A 913 -23.90 11.41 -16.52
CA LEU A 913 -24.97 10.64 -15.89
C LEU A 913 -24.42 9.33 -15.32
N ALA A 914 -24.87 8.98 -14.13
CA ALA A 914 -24.60 7.66 -13.56
C ALA A 914 -25.31 6.60 -14.40
N TYR A 915 -24.69 5.44 -14.58
CA TYR A 915 -25.35 4.34 -15.28
C TYR A 915 -26.64 3.95 -14.53
N GLY A 916 -27.72 3.75 -15.28
CA GLY A 916 -29.05 3.50 -14.70
C GLY A 916 -29.93 4.75 -14.57
N HIS A 917 -29.39 5.97 -14.79
CA HIS A 917 -30.20 7.20 -14.85
C HIS A 917 -31.30 7.11 -15.90
N LYS A 918 -32.46 7.74 -15.64
CA LYS A 918 -33.64 7.68 -16.52
C LYS A 918 -33.33 8.22 -17.92
N ASP A 919 -32.63 9.34 -18.01
CA ASP A 919 -32.28 9.98 -19.29
C ASP A 919 -31.20 9.24 -20.07
N ALA A 920 -30.31 8.52 -19.37
CA ALA A 920 -29.31 7.66 -20.02
C ALA A 920 -29.94 6.36 -20.57
N ARG A 921 -31.03 5.87 -19.96
CA ARG A 921 -31.78 4.68 -20.46
C ARG A 921 -32.53 4.99 -21.76
N GLY A 922 -33.07 6.20 -21.92
CA GLY A 922 -33.82 6.62 -23.12
C GLY A 922 -33.01 6.57 -24.41
N GLN A 923 -31.71 6.92 -24.36
CA GLN A 923 -30.84 6.87 -25.54
C GLN A 923 -30.32 5.46 -25.87
N GLN A 924 -30.33 4.52 -24.92
CA GLN A 924 -29.97 3.11 -25.17
C GLN A 924 -31.04 2.35 -25.98
N TYR A 925 -32.28 2.84 -26.02
CA TYR A 925 -33.36 2.28 -26.85
C TYR A 925 -33.46 2.92 -28.24
N LEU A 926 -33.07 4.19 -28.41
CA LEU A 926 -33.09 4.89 -29.71
C LEU A 926 -32.04 4.36 -30.70
N ALA A 927 -30.94 3.76 -30.21
CA ALA A 927 -29.94 3.10 -31.06
C ALA A 927 -30.38 1.73 -31.62
N ARG A 928 -31.62 1.29 -31.36
CA ARG A 928 -32.22 0.06 -31.94
C ARG A 928 -33.26 0.34 -33.04
N SER A 929 -33.54 1.60 -33.35
CA SER A 929 -34.57 2.00 -34.32
C SER A 929 -34.04 2.95 -35.39
N GLY A 930 -32.78 2.77 -35.80
CA GLY A 930 -32.15 3.45 -36.94
C GLY A 930 -31.45 2.47 -37.85
#